data_AF-A0A970PW93-F1
#
_entry.id   AF-A0A970PW93-F1
#
_cell.length_a   1.000
_cell.length_b   1.000
_cell.length_c   1.000
_cell.angle_alpha   90.00
_cell.angle_beta   90.00
_cell.angle_gamma   90.00
#
_symmetry.space_group_name_H-M   'P 1'
#
loop_
_entity.id
_entity.type
_entity.pdbx_description
1 polymer ?
#
loop_
_entity_poly.entity_id
_entity_poly.type
_entity_poly.pdbx_seq_one_letter_code
_entity_poly.pdbx_strand_id
1 'polypeptide(L)'
;MNNQKSIWDNNLFAVLVPFLIFALARSLMALNMKVPVVWPDEYIYLFYAQFFSGLKELIYLPASDLVGSFGYPLLIAPLYIFFREPTNFYNSVIIFNAILGSTLYIGIFYLVKNILGANNRQAMLIGVLTSLYPAFVLQSNMAYTDSITPALFVFSLLTFFYWVKNKTFFSNMLFILTTGYLTIVHIRFLPLVFTTVFVIAYLVYLKKIPLYQFVILLISFSIITFLNISIGDNLNLMITERLERNDRIMSSLIQVIEALLMIMVLFFTIYFLAKKDYISLASIYLGFFAGLLFGSWDFAFIIPAIFLAFLVVLKLTKNISSKRMLYSSLFCLATFFLVYLSFPNIQFAGIVFSRILHWMINSFGTLYYATFATFGLFLIGFAILFYRLINDGLETTETPISQDGYISKKTTTFYFKKLLSTPENITLFYYLVSAFLLFFITKTTTEYSLSHYRADHFFYGRYIEAFIAPIIAFGAFSLFESNFKRYFLSISISALVFLIITASLVFNYGNIIDIEVDFRSCLSFFTLRAPLGNINLILYAIIATVVSFIFIYLLRKKLSFGVYFLSLGFIAMILFTYHYVIVYHQEEKQYRNQLIDLVNEINPKDTIFYDRAVRNSFSGNSMQYIFLLPERNFRFSNTSNLKAANVNYLISTPRYASYNRNAILLGIEQSGEDYLWLNPSPIQDSIRKTKMPSYRNLDLTANYIGGITKKGFYKENWINGKAELICSCKGIDTNYRISLIIGSSDRKAHNLILWLNDQEYFNQEIKEGVWEYTIDLKVKEEQDLLYFKFFSDLTKDSENRLNGIKLISFKLLDTSYEKQEIKLDDDVFDNTSSINPDIKIFARRNIDWSLLNLTGNDTVQIPIVIKNQGKNTFYPNGKHKIMLSYYWQGFLLKDIKMQSSEQYQIPSSIAPGEELEIFVTLQAPSKAAKYFLKLDLFNKTAGFLDKENKFSNPILFKIL
;
A
#
# COMPACT_ATOMS: atom_id res chain seq x y z
N MET A 1 37.60 15.25 -42.11
CA MET A 1 36.92 15.95 -40.99
C MET A 1 37.08 15.07 -39.74
N ASN A 2 37.77 15.57 -38.72
CA ASN A 2 38.03 14.84 -37.48
C ASN A 2 36.71 14.52 -36.78
N ASN A 3 36.37 13.24 -36.66
CA ASN A 3 35.30 12.76 -35.78
C ASN A 3 35.72 13.06 -34.33
N GLN A 4 35.37 14.25 -33.82
CA GLN A 4 35.43 14.52 -32.39
C GLN A 4 34.53 13.48 -31.71
N LYS A 5 35.15 12.50 -31.05
CA LYS A 5 34.44 11.54 -30.21
C LYS A 5 33.63 12.34 -29.20
N SER A 6 32.33 12.06 -29.17
CA SER A 6 31.44 12.67 -28.20
C SER A 6 31.88 12.24 -26.79
N ILE A 7 31.75 13.11 -25.79
CA ILE A 7 32.02 12.75 -24.39
C ILE A 7 31.17 11.52 -23.98
N TRP A 8 29.99 11.36 -24.58
CA TRP A 8 29.08 10.23 -24.38
C TRP A 8 29.56 8.90 -24.98
N ASP A 9 30.63 8.91 -25.79
CA ASP A 9 31.28 7.69 -26.27
C ASP A 9 32.19 7.06 -25.19
N ASN A 10 32.46 7.77 -24.08
CA ASN A 10 33.16 7.22 -22.92
C ASN A 10 32.18 6.55 -21.95
N ASN A 11 32.42 5.26 -21.65
CA ASN A 11 31.58 4.48 -20.72
C ASN A 11 31.43 5.16 -19.35
N LEU A 12 32.51 5.73 -18.83
CA LEU A 12 32.51 6.33 -17.49
C LEU A 12 31.53 7.50 -17.44
N PHE A 13 31.59 8.40 -18.42
CA PHE A 13 30.68 9.55 -18.50
C PHE A 13 29.24 9.13 -18.80
N ALA A 14 29.04 8.19 -19.72
CA ALA A 14 27.72 7.67 -20.06
C ALA A 14 27.03 6.98 -18.88
N VAL A 15 27.79 6.43 -17.92
CA VAL A 15 27.24 5.80 -16.71
C VAL A 15 27.11 6.81 -15.56
N LEU A 16 28.19 7.54 -15.25
CA LEU A 16 28.28 8.35 -14.05
C LEU A 16 27.32 9.55 -14.07
N VAL A 17 27.23 10.26 -15.20
CA VAL A 17 26.41 11.49 -15.27
C VAL A 17 24.93 11.19 -15.08
N PRO A 18 24.30 10.25 -15.82
CA PRO A 18 22.88 9.96 -15.60
C PRO A 18 22.61 9.34 -14.23
N PHE A 19 23.52 8.50 -13.71
CA PHE A 19 23.41 7.97 -12.35
C PHE A 19 23.35 9.08 -11.31
N LEU A 20 24.26 10.06 -11.36
CA LEU A 20 24.28 11.20 -10.44
C LEU A 20 23.03 12.07 -10.56
N ILE A 21 22.51 12.27 -11.77
CA ILE A 21 21.25 13.00 -12.00
C ILE A 21 20.07 12.26 -11.35
N PHE A 22 19.97 10.94 -11.54
CA PHE A 22 18.92 10.14 -10.89
C PHE A 22 19.04 10.16 -9.37
N ALA A 23 20.26 9.96 -8.84
CA ALA A 23 20.51 9.98 -7.41
C ALA A 23 20.12 11.33 -6.82
N LEU A 24 20.57 12.44 -7.43
CA LEU A 24 20.23 13.79 -6.98
C LEU A 24 18.71 14.05 -7.05
N ALA A 25 18.06 13.76 -8.18
CA ALA A 25 16.63 14.01 -8.35
C ALA A 25 15.79 13.19 -7.34
N ARG A 26 16.11 11.91 -7.16
CA ARG A 26 15.41 11.05 -6.20
C ARG A 26 15.70 11.44 -4.76
N SER A 27 16.93 11.85 -4.43
CA SER A 27 17.26 12.37 -3.10
C SER A 27 16.53 13.67 -2.79
N LEU A 28 16.36 14.57 -3.76
CA LEU A 28 15.55 15.78 -3.57
C LEU A 28 14.08 15.44 -3.26
N MET A 29 13.51 14.43 -3.93
CA MET A 29 12.17 13.92 -3.60
C MET A 29 12.13 13.28 -2.20
N ALA A 30 13.20 12.58 -1.80
CA ALA A 30 13.31 11.94 -0.50
C ALA A 30 13.30 12.94 0.67
N LEU A 31 13.77 14.18 0.48
CA LEU A 31 13.84 15.20 1.54
C LEU A 31 12.49 15.54 2.16
N ASN A 32 11.40 15.41 1.40
CA ASN A 32 10.04 15.66 1.92
C ASN A 32 9.48 14.49 2.73
N MET A 33 10.14 13.31 2.70
CA MET A 33 9.70 12.11 3.39
C MET A 33 10.26 12.12 4.83
N LYS A 34 9.39 12.19 5.83
CA LYS A 34 9.79 12.31 7.24
C LYS A 34 9.31 11.18 8.12
N VAL A 35 8.21 10.52 7.75
CA VAL A 35 7.62 9.43 8.53
C VAL A 35 7.22 8.25 7.63
N PRO A 36 7.17 7.02 8.16
CA PRO A 36 6.65 5.88 7.40
C PRO A 36 5.17 6.08 7.04
N VAL A 37 4.80 5.70 5.82
CA VAL A 37 3.42 5.88 5.31
C VAL A 37 2.76 4.54 4.98
N VAL A 38 3.53 3.57 4.51
CA VAL A 38 3.06 2.24 4.13
C VAL A 38 3.01 1.35 5.37
N TRP A 39 1.83 1.31 5.97
CA TRP A 39 1.51 0.36 7.03
C TRP A 39 1.06 -1.00 6.45
N PRO A 40 1.50 -2.13 7.04
CA PRO A 40 2.49 -2.24 8.12
C PRO A 40 3.95 -2.36 7.65
N ASP A 41 4.17 -2.57 6.34
CA ASP A 41 5.44 -3.04 5.79
C ASP A 41 6.66 -2.19 6.19
N GLU A 42 6.60 -0.86 6.08
CA GLU A 42 7.75 0.00 6.41
C GLU A 42 8.16 -0.13 7.87
N TYR A 43 7.19 -0.17 8.79
CA TYR A 43 7.48 -0.25 10.22
C TYR A 43 8.22 -1.54 10.59
N ILE A 44 7.79 -2.69 10.04
CA ILE A 44 8.46 -3.96 10.31
C ILE A 44 9.93 -3.90 9.88
N TYR A 45 10.21 -3.35 8.71
CA TYR A 45 11.58 -3.24 8.23
C TYR A 45 12.42 -2.29 9.10
N LEU A 46 11.85 -1.17 9.53
CA LEU A 46 12.53 -0.18 10.38
C LEU A 46 12.78 -0.72 11.80
N PHE A 47 11.85 -1.51 12.35
CA PHE A 47 12.02 -2.17 13.66
C PHE A 47 13.06 -3.28 13.61
N TYR A 48 13.09 -4.09 12.55
CA TYR A 48 14.18 -5.05 12.34
C TYR A 48 15.54 -4.35 12.22
N ALA A 49 15.59 -3.22 11.51
CA ALA A 49 16.83 -2.45 11.39
C ALA A 49 17.29 -1.91 12.76
N GLN A 50 16.36 -1.46 13.60
CA GLN A 50 16.65 -0.96 14.95
C GLN A 50 17.14 -2.07 15.89
N PHE A 51 16.57 -3.26 15.76
CA PHE A 51 17.02 -4.44 16.49
C PHE A 51 18.44 -4.85 16.06
N PHE A 52 18.71 -4.89 14.75
CA PHE A 52 20.03 -5.23 14.23
C PHE A 52 21.11 -4.20 14.54
N SER A 53 20.74 -2.94 14.77
CA SER A 53 21.70 -1.92 15.24
C SER A 53 22.08 -2.10 16.71
N GLY A 54 21.43 -3.01 17.45
CA GLY A 54 21.68 -3.26 18.87
C GLY A 54 21.22 -2.14 19.80
N LEU A 55 20.41 -1.19 19.32
CA LEU A 55 19.98 -0.02 20.08
C LEU A 55 18.75 -0.30 20.96
N LYS A 56 17.91 -1.26 20.57
CA LYS A 56 16.68 -1.59 21.29
C LYS A 56 16.38 -3.08 21.15
N GLU A 57 15.80 -3.66 22.20
CA GLU A 57 15.19 -4.98 22.11
C GLU A 57 14.04 -4.96 21.10
N LEU A 58 13.77 -6.11 20.51
CA LEU A 58 12.71 -6.24 19.53
C LEU A 58 11.35 -5.98 20.18
N ILE A 59 10.58 -5.07 19.57
CA ILE A 59 9.29 -4.66 20.11
C ILE A 59 8.23 -5.71 19.75
N TYR A 60 7.47 -6.11 20.75
CA TYR A 60 6.31 -6.98 20.56
C TYR A 60 5.14 -6.21 19.92
N LEU A 61 4.59 -6.76 18.83
CA LEU A 61 3.42 -6.26 18.15
C LEU A 61 2.32 -7.34 18.18
N PRO A 62 1.10 -7.04 18.66
CA PRO A 62 0.05 -8.03 18.91
C PRO A 62 -0.65 -8.56 17.63
N ALA A 63 -0.04 -8.42 16.46
CA ALA A 63 -0.65 -8.73 15.18
C ALA A 63 -0.09 -10.02 14.57
N SER A 64 -0.99 -10.94 14.23
CA SER A 64 -0.73 -12.28 13.67
C SER A 64 -0.27 -12.26 12.21
N ASP A 65 -0.57 -11.19 11.46
CA ASP A 65 -0.44 -11.18 9.99
C ASP A 65 0.78 -10.34 9.53
N LEU A 66 1.68 -10.01 10.46
CA LEU A 66 2.86 -9.18 10.20
C LEU A 66 4.06 -10.07 9.90
N VAL A 67 4.41 -10.20 8.62
CA VAL A 67 5.57 -10.97 8.18
C VAL A 67 6.53 -10.05 7.46
N GLY A 68 7.73 -9.87 8.02
CA GLY A 68 8.82 -9.14 7.38
C GLY A 68 9.95 -10.05 6.96
N SER A 69 10.64 -9.68 5.88
CA SER A 69 11.94 -10.26 5.50
C SER A 69 13.07 -9.43 6.10
N PHE A 70 14.18 -10.06 6.51
CA PHE A 70 15.26 -9.38 7.23
C PHE A 70 16.39 -8.85 6.33
N GLY A 71 16.41 -9.21 5.04
CA GLY A 71 17.49 -8.81 4.13
C GLY A 71 17.61 -7.31 3.91
N TYR A 72 16.49 -6.62 3.66
CA TYR A 72 16.48 -5.16 3.51
C TYR A 72 16.85 -4.43 4.83
N PRO A 73 16.29 -4.81 6.00
CA PRO A 73 16.71 -4.28 7.30
C PRO A 73 18.22 -4.34 7.56
N LEU A 74 18.90 -5.42 7.16
CA LEU A 74 20.35 -5.55 7.30
C LEU A 74 21.14 -4.46 6.54
N LEU A 75 20.62 -3.95 5.41
CA LEU A 75 21.28 -2.88 4.65
C LEU A 75 21.13 -1.52 5.33
N ILE A 76 19.98 -1.26 5.95
CA ILE A 76 19.65 0.04 6.52
C ILE A 76 20.01 0.16 8.00
N ALA A 77 20.21 -0.97 8.70
CA ALA A 77 20.61 -1.01 10.11
C ALA A 77 21.86 -0.16 10.45
N PRO A 78 22.93 -0.12 9.61
CA PRO A 78 24.09 0.71 9.90
C PRO A 78 23.80 2.22 9.96
N LEU A 79 22.71 2.70 9.35
CA LEU A 79 22.34 4.12 9.39
C LEU A 79 21.97 4.60 10.80
N TYR A 80 21.53 3.69 11.68
CA TYR A 80 21.24 4.00 13.08
C TYR A 80 22.49 4.42 13.88
N ILE A 81 23.70 4.08 13.39
CA ILE A 81 24.95 4.54 14.00
C ILE A 81 25.05 6.08 13.91
N PHE A 82 24.59 6.65 12.80
CA PHE A 82 24.72 8.08 12.50
C PHE A 82 23.45 8.88 12.87
N PHE A 83 22.27 8.28 12.74
CA PHE A 83 21.00 8.97 12.92
C PHE A 83 20.13 8.25 13.97
N ARG A 84 19.99 8.87 15.15
CA ARG A 84 19.19 8.32 16.27
C ARG A 84 17.77 8.88 16.34
N GLU A 85 17.57 10.11 15.89
CA GLU A 85 16.23 10.71 15.83
C GLU A 85 15.40 9.98 14.75
N PRO A 86 14.19 9.48 15.06
CA PRO A 86 13.38 8.68 14.13
C PRO A 86 13.17 9.34 12.76
N THR A 87 12.86 10.63 12.76
CA THR A 87 12.62 11.40 11.53
C THR A 87 13.87 11.47 10.65
N ASN A 88 15.03 11.77 11.24
CA ASN A 88 16.29 11.86 10.50
C ASN A 88 16.75 10.48 10.03
N PHE A 89 16.56 9.44 10.86
CA PHE A 89 16.83 8.07 10.48
C PHE A 89 15.97 7.67 9.28
N TYR A 90 14.66 7.87 9.34
CA TYR A 90 13.77 7.57 8.21
C TYR A 90 14.18 8.31 6.94
N ASN A 91 14.43 9.62 7.04
CA ASN A 91 14.88 10.41 5.91
C ASN A 91 16.19 9.86 5.31
N SER A 92 17.15 9.47 6.14
CA SER A 92 18.40 8.86 5.70
C SER A 92 18.19 7.52 4.99
N VAL A 93 17.23 6.71 5.45
CA VAL A 93 16.82 5.45 4.79
C VAL A 93 16.25 5.73 3.40
N ILE A 94 15.39 6.74 3.27
CA ILE A 94 14.81 7.09 1.96
C ILE A 94 15.88 7.64 1.01
N ILE A 95 16.81 8.48 1.49
CA ILE A 95 17.95 8.94 0.68
C ILE A 95 18.83 7.75 0.26
N PHE A 96 19.08 6.80 1.15
CA PHE A 96 19.83 5.59 0.84
C PHE A 96 19.12 4.74 -0.24
N ASN A 97 17.80 4.59 -0.14
CA ASN A 97 16.98 3.93 -1.16
C ASN A 97 16.98 4.69 -2.49
N ALA A 98 16.98 6.02 -2.47
CA ALA A 98 17.10 6.85 -3.67
C ALA A 98 18.42 6.58 -4.42
N ILE A 99 19.54 6.48 -3.68
CA ILE A 99 20.86 6.18 -4.25
C ILE A 99 20.91 4.74 -4.77
N LEU A 100 20.51 3.75 -3.95
CA LEU A 100 20.51 2.35 -4.34
C LEU A 100 19.56 2.08 -5.51
N GLY A 101 18.35 2.62 -5.48
CA GLY A 101 17.38 2.51 -6.58
C GLY A 101 17.89 3.13 -7.88
N SER A 102 18.72 4.19 -7.80
CA SER A 102 19.37 4.79 -8.97
C SER A 102 20.39 3.87 -9.63
N THR A 103 20.94 2.88 -8.92
CA THR A 103 21.86 1.89 -9.51
C THR A 103 21.18 0.98 -10.54
N LEU A 104 19.84 0.94 -10.59
CA LEU A 104 19.09 0.29 -11.66
C LEU A 104 19.56 0.78 -13.05
N TYR A 105 19.84 2.07 -13.18
CA TYR A 105 20.36 2.64 -14.43
C TYR A 105 21.68 1.97 -14.86
N ILE A 106 22.60 1.78 -13.91
CA ILE A 106 23.89 1.13 -14.15
C ILE A 106 23.66 -0.30 -14.64
N GLY A 107 22.77 -1.03 -13.96
CA GLY A 107 22.38 -2.40 -14.35
C GLY A 107 21.83 -2.46 -15.77
N ILE A 108 20.86 -1.59 -16.11
CA ILE A 108 20.24 -1.57 -17.43
C ILE A 108 21.24 -1.14 -18.51
N PHE A 109 22.10 -0.16 -18.24
CA PHE A 109 23.14 0.26 -19.18
C PHE A 109 24.03 -0.92 -19.59
N TYR A 110 24.54 -1.68 -18.62
CA TYR A 110 25.38 -2.83 -18.92
C TYR A 110 24.61 -4.02 -19.49
N LEU A 111 23.34 -4.21 -19.12
CA LEU A 111 22.49 -5.23 -19.72
C LEU A 111 22.31 -4.96 -21.21
N VAL A 112 21.91 -3.73 -21.55
CA VAL A 112 21.68 -3.31 -22.95
C VAL A 112 22.98 -3.34 -23.75
N LYS A 113 24.09 -2.89 -23.15
CA LYS A 113 25.38 -2.88 -23.83
C LYS A 113 25.96 -4.29 -24.05
N ASN A 114 26.04 -5.09 -22.99
CA ASN A 114 26.80 -6.35 -23.02
C ASN A 114 25.96 -7.54 -23.53
N ILE A 115 24.64 -7.54 -23.29
CA ILE A 115 23.76 -8.65 -23.68
C ILE A 115 23.04 -8.33 -25.00
N LEU A 116 22.66 -7.06 -25.23
CA LEU A 116 21.98 -6.66 -26.47
C LEU A 116 22.92 -6.13 -27.56
N GLY A 117 24.18 -5.82 -27.21
CA GLY A 117 25.18 -5.36 -28.17
C GLY A 117 24.99 -3.90 -28.60
N ALA A 118 24.30 -3.09 -27.81
CA ALA A 118 24.08 -1.67 -28.12
C ALA A 118 25.36 -0.84 -27.97
N ASN A 119 25.44 0.28 -28.69
CA ASN A 119 26.48 1.28 -28.44
C ASN A 119 26.21 2.10 -27.16
N ASN A 120 27.21 2.85 -26.68
CA ASN A 120 27.11 3.61 -25.42
C ASN A 120 25.94 4.59 -25.39
N ARG A 121 25.69 5.30 -26.50
CA ARG A 121 24.61 6.28 -26.59
C ARG A 121 23.23 5.61 -26.52
N GLN A 122 23.06 4.48 -27.20
CA GLN A 122 21.82 3.68 -27.15
C GLN A 122 21.59 3.13 -25.75
N ALA A 123 22.62 2.51 -25.15
CA ALA A 123 22.54 1.98 -23.80
C ALA A 123 22.21 3.06 -22.76
N MET A 124 22.80 4.25 -22.90
CA MET A 124 22.50 5.41 -22.05
C MET A 124 21.04 5.84 -22.19
N LEU A 125 20.56 6.05 -23.42
CA LEU A 125 19.20 6.55 -23.66
C LEU A 125 18.12 5.54 -23.24
N ILE A 126 18.33 4.25 -23.52
CA ILE A 126 17.44 3.17 -23.08
C ILE A 126 17.48 3.06 -21.55
N GLY A 127 18.67 3.12 -20.94
CA GLY A 127 18.83 3.10 -19.49
C GLY A 127 18.06 4.24 -18.82
N VAL A 128 18.20 5.47 -19.32
CA VAL A 128 17.47 6.64 -18.81
C VAL A 128 15.96 6.41 -18.92
N LEU A 129 15.49 5.97 -20.08
CA LEU A 129 14.07 5.71 -20.32
C LEU A 129 13.51 4.66 -19.33
N THR A 130 14.19 3.52 -19.19
CA THR A 130 13.75 2.42 -18.32
C THR A 130 13.79 2.83 -16.85
N SER A 131 14.83 3.55 -16.40
CA SER A 131 14.97 3.97 -15.01
C SER A 131 14.05 5.14 -14.62
N LEU A 132 13.47 5.84 -15.60
CA LEU A 132 12.41 6.84 -15.41
C LEU A 132 11.00 6.24 -15.32
N TYR A 133 10.84 4.92 -15.45
CA TYR A 133 9.53 4.30 -15.27
C TYR A 133 8.92 4.69 -13.90
N PRO A 134 7.67 5.21 -13.85
CA PRO A 134 7.17 5.92 -12.67
C PRO A 134 7.26 5.13 -11.36
N ALA A 135 6.93 3.83 -11.37
CA ALA A 135 6.97 3.03 -10.15
C ALA A 135 8.39 2.96 -9.56
N PHE A 136 9.45 2.85 -10.38
CA PHE A 136 10.83 2.77 -9.87
C PHE A 136 11.28 4.04 -9.15
N VAL A 137 10.77 5.20 -9.57
CA VAL A 137 11.10 6.49 -8.95
C VAL A 137 10.25 6.72 -7.70
N LEU A 138 8.96 6.40 -7.78
CA LEU A 138 8.02 6.60 -6.66
C LEU A 138 8.32 5.64 -5.50
N GLN A 139 8.61 4.37 -5.77
CA GLN A 139 8.92 3.35 -4.75
C GLN A 139 10.21 3.65 -3.97
N SER A 140 11.16 4.40 -4.54
CA SER A 140 12.34 4.84 -3.79
C SER A 140 12.04 5.87 -2.69
N ASN A 141 10.80 6.38 -2.60
CA ASN A 141 10.35 7.28 -1.54
C ASN A 141 9.72 6.54 -0.34
N MET A 142 9.86 5.21 -0.26
CA MET A 142 9.30 4.38 0.81
C MET A 142 10.36 3.41 1.34
N ALA A 143 10.31 3.09 2.64
CA ALA A 143 11.27 2.22 3.32
C ALA A 143 10.89 0.73 3.24
N TYR A 144 10.84 0.20 2.02
CA TYR A 144 10.53 -1.22 1.79
C TYR A 144 11.34 -1.85 0.65
N THR A 145 11.22 -3.17 0.52
CA THR A 145 12.05 -4.00 -0.38
C THR A 145 11.93 -3.63 -1.86
N ASP A 146 10.74 -3.21 -2.32
CA ASP A 146 10.47 -2.86 -3.72
C ASP A 146 11.32 -1.68 -4.23
N SER A 147 11.88 -0.86 -3.33
CA SER A 147 12.77 0.24 -3.68
C SER A 147 14.12 -0.20 -4.28
N ILE A 148 14.60 -1.40 -3.93
CA ILE A 148 15.94 -1.90 -4.31
C ILE A 148 15.88 -3.18 -5.16
N THR A 149 14.79 -3.95 -5.09
CA THR A 149 14.69 -5.24 -5.78
C THR A 149 14.81 -5.16 -7.30
N PRO A 150 14.32 -4.11 -8.02
CA PRO A 150 14.55 -3.99 -9.46
C PRO A 150 16.03 -3.92 -9.82
N ALA A 151 16.82 -3.15 -9.06
CA ALA A 151 18.26 -3.02 -9.29
C ALA A 151 18.98 -4.34 -8.99
N LEU A 152 18.71 -4.96 -7.83
CA LEU A 152 19.30 -6.23 -7.43
C LEU A 152 18.98 -7.36 -8.42
N PHE A 153 17.76 -7.41 -8.96
CA PHE A 153 17.37 -8.38 -9.98
C PHE A 153 18.12 -8.18 -11.29
N VAL A 154 18.33 -6.94 -11.75
CA VAL A 154 19.15 -6.70 -12.95
C VAL A 154 20.61 -7.07 -12.70
N PHE A 155 21.15 -6.80 -11.51
CA PHE A 155 22.50 -7.23 -11.16
C PHE A 155 22.64 -8.76 -11.09
N SER A 156 21.63 -9.49 -10.61
CA SER A 156 21.66 -10.96 -10.63
C SER A 156 21.70 -11.52 -12.06
N LEU A 157 21.02 -10.87 -13.03
CA LEU A 157 21.14 -11.22 -14.44
C LEU A 157 22.54 -10.93 -15.01
N LEU A 158 23.15 -9.80 -14.63
CA LEU A 158 24.50 -9.44 -15.08
C LEU A 158 25.57 -10.38 -14.52
N THR A 159 25.45 -10.76 -13.25
CA THR A 159 26.37 -11.72 -12.62
C THR A 159 26.17 -13.12 -13.17
N PHE A 160 24.93 -13.52 -13.50
CA PHE A 160 24.65 -14.75 -14.25
C PHE A 160 25.32 -14.74 -15.62
N PHE A 161 25.16 -13.66 -16.40
CA PHE A 161 25.82 -13.51 -17.70
C PHE A 161 27.35 -13.60 -17.58
N TYR A 162 27.92 -12.90 -16.60
CA TYR A 162 29.36 -12.93 -16.33
C TYR A 162 29.84 -14.35 -15.96
N TRP A 163 29.04 -15.10 -15.21
CA TRP A 163 29.34 -16.49 -14.86
C TRP A 163 29.24 -17.43 -16.05
N VAL A 164 28.17 -17.38 -16.84
CA VAL A 164 28.01 -18.23 -18.02
C VAL A 164 29.12 -17.97 -19.05
N LYS A 165 29.55 -16.71 -19.18
CA LYS A 165 30.64 -16.30 -20.08
C LYS A 165 32.02 -16.78 -19.60
N ASN A 166 32.38 -16.50 -18.35
CA ASN A 166 33.76 -16.71 -17.87
C ASN A 166 33.96 -18.03 -17.12
N LYS A 167 32.90 -18.60 -16.53
CA LYS A 167 32.90 -19.90 -15.86
C LYS A 167 33.92 -20.00 -14.73
N THR A 168 34.19 -18.90 -14.05
CA THR A 168 35.14 -18.84 -12.92
C THR A 168 34.43 -19.08 -11.59
N PHE A 169 35.16 -19.56 -10.59
CA PHE A 169 34.65 -19.67 -9.22
C PHE A 169 34.15 -18.33 -8.68
N PHE A 170 34.92 -17.25 -8.90
CA PHE A 170 34.54 -15.89 -8.48
C PHE A 170 33.21 -15.45 -9.09
N SER A 171 33.01 -15.67 -10.40
CA SER A 171 31.75 -15.32 -11.07
C SER A 171 30.55 -16.13 -10.55
N ASN A 172 30.77 -17.41 -10.20
CA ASN A 172 29.74 -18.25 -9.58
C ASN A 172 29.38 -17.72 -8.19
N MET A 173 30.38 -17.41 -7.35
CA MET A 173 30.17 -16.84 -6.01
C MET A 173 29.41 -15.52 -6.07
N LEU A 174 29.80 -14.63 -6.98
CA LEU A 174 29.14 -13.34 -7.15
C LEU A 174 27.65 -13.53 -7.52
N PHE A 175 27.34 -14.45 -8.42
CA PHE A 175 25.97 -14.76 -8.78
C PHE A 175 25.18 -15.38 -7.61
N ILE A 176 25.76 -16.36 -6.89
CA ILE A 176 25.16 -16.97 -5.70
C ILE A 176 24.84 -15.91 -4.64
N LEU A 177 25.78 -15.00 -4.37
CA LEU A 177 25.58 -13.92 -3.40
C LEU A 177 24.46 -12.98 -3.84
N THR A 178 24.43 -12.53 -5.10
CA THR A 178 23.38 -11.63 -5.58
C THR A 178 21.99 -12.28 -5.59
N THR A 179 21.86 -13.50 -6.10
CA THR A 179 20.60 -14.23 -6.20
C THR A 179 20.10 -14.72 -4.84
N GLY A 180 21.02 -15.20 -4.00
CA GLY A 180 20.71 -15.63 -2.64
C GLY A 180 20.37 -14.46 -1.73
N TYR A 181 21.04 -13.32 -1.87
CA TYR A 181 20.66 -12.12 -1.11
C TYR A 181 19.27 -11.62 -1.51
N LEU A 182 18.92 -11.67 -2.79
CA LEU A 182 17.58 -11.28 -3.26
C LEU A 182 16.45 -12.10 -2.61
N THR A 183 16.69 -13.39 -2.31
CA THR A 183 15.70 -14.24 -1.64
C THR A 183 15.57 -13.95 -0.14
N ILE A 184 16.65 -13.46 0.49
CA ILE A 184 16.65 -12.96 1.88
C ILE A 184 15.96 -11.58 1.96
N VAL A 185 16.13 -10.73 0.94
CA VAL A 185 15.43 -9.44 0.85
C VAL A 185 13.93 -9.64 0.79
N HIS A 186 13.46 -10.62 -0.01
CA HIS A 186 12.05 -10.94 -0.07
C HIS A 186 11.80 -12.39 -0.52
N ILE A 187 10.97 -13.12 0.22
CA ILE A 187 10.70 -14.55 -0.04
C ILE A 187 10.12 -14.84 -1.43
N ARG A 188 9.39 -13.88 -2.03
CA ARG A 188 8.83 -14.03 -3.38
C ARG A 188 9.89 -14.25 -4.48
N PHE A 189 11.18 -14.03 -4.21
CA PHE A 189 12.27 -14.35 -5.14
C PHE A 189 12.80 -15.78 -5.03
N LEU A 190 12.28 -16.60 -4.12
CA LEU A 190 12.57 -18.05 -4.05
C LEU A 190 12.46 -18.81 -5.40
N PRO A 191 11.55 -18.46 -6.33
CA PRO A 191 11.45 -19.09 -7.65
C PRO A 191 12.71 -18.92 -8.49
N LEU A 192 13.49 -17.87 -8.23
CA LEU A 192 14.76 -17.63 -8.90
C LEU A 192 15.79 -18.73 -8.55
N VAL A 193 15.78 -19.22 -7.31
CA VAL A 193 16.63 -20.35 -6.86
C VAL A 193 16.28 -21.60 -7.65
N PHE A 194 14.99 -21.96 -7.72
CA PHE A 194 14.53 -23.13 -8.48
C PHE A 194 14.87 -23.01 -9.97
N THR A 195 14.57 -21.86 -10.58
CA THR A 195 14.92 -21.60 -11.99
C THR A 195 16.40 -21.82 -12.24
N THR A 196 17.23 -21.29 -11.35
CA THR A 196 18.69 -21.41 -11.43
C THR A 196 19.12 -22.86 -11.37
N VAL A 197 18.61 -23.63 -10.40
CA VAL A 197 18.96 -25.05 -10.26
C VAL A 197 18.62 -25.83 -11.53
N PHE A 198 17.42 -25.64 -12.09
CA PHE A 198 16.99 -26.34 -13.31
C PHE A 198 17.82 -25.93 -14.54
N VAL A 199 18.01 -24.62 -14.76
CA VAL A 199 18.76 -24.12 -15.92
C VAL A 199 20.22 -24.56 -15.84
N ILE A 200 20.87 -24.45 -14.67
CA ILE A 200 22.26 -24.86 -14.50
C ILE A 200 22.41 -26.39 -14.61
N ALA A 201 21.51 -27.18 -14.03
CA ALA A 201 21.54 -28.64 -14.20
C ALA A 201 21.52 -29.03 -15.70
N TYR A 202 20.69 -28.35 -16.49
CA TYR A 202 20.66 -28.57 -17.94
C TYR A 202 21.94 -28.08 -18.64
N LEU A 203 22.52 -26.96 -18.23
CA LEU A 203 23.81 -26.49 -18.77
C LEU A 203 24.98 -27.42 -18.39
N VAL A 204 24.95 -28.07 -17.22
CA VAL A 204 25.89 -29.12 -16.82
C VAL A 204 25.71 -30.36 -17.69
N TYR A 205 24.47 -30.78 -17.95
CA TYR A 205 24.17 -31.87 -18.89
C TYR A 205 24.73 -31.57 -20.30
N LEU A 206 24.61 -30.32 -20.75
CA LEU A 206 25.21 -29.84 -22.00
C LEU A 206 26.73 -29.61 -21.93
N LYS A 207 27.38 -29.91 -20.78
CA LYS A 207 28.81 -29.69 -20.50
C LYS A 207 29.27 -28.24 -20.69
N LYS A 208 28.37 -27.27 -20.53
CA LYS A 208 28.68 -25.84 -20.63
C LYS A 208 29.20 -25.23 -19.34
N ILE A 209 28.73 -25.74 -18.21
CA ILE A 209 29.13 -25.39 -16.84
C ILE A 209 29.71 -26.64 -16.17
N PRO A 210 30.83 -26.54 -15.43
CA PRO A 210 31.40 -27.69 -14.76
C PRO A 210 30.56 -28.12 -13.54
N LEU A 211 30.50 -29.44 -13.29
CA LEU A 211 29.67 -30.03 -12.24
C LEU A 211 30.00 -29.49 -10.84
N TYR A 212 31.27 -29.25 -10.52
CA TYR A 212 31.66 -28.76 -9.19
C TYR A 212 31.06 -27.38 -8.87
N GLN A 213 30.90 -26.51 -9.87
CA GLN A 213 30.27 -25.19 -9.66
C GLN A 213 28.78 -25.32 -9.37
N PHE A 214 28.11 -26.30 -9.99
CA PHE A 214 26.72 -26.62 -9.70
C PHE A 214 26.54 -27.20 -8.29
N VAL A 215 27.44 -28.09 -7.85
CA VAL A 215 27.42 -28.63 -6.48
C VAL A 215 27.60 -27.51 -5.44
N ILE A 216 28.55 -26.60 -5.67
CA ILE A 216 28.75 -25.44 -4.78
C ILE A 216 27.49 -24.55 -4.74
N LEU A 217 26.85 -24.34 -5.89
CA LEU A 217 25.61 -23.57 -5.98
C LEU A 217 24.47 -24.23 -5.18
N LEU A 218 24.31 -25.55 -5.31
CA LEU A 218 23.30 -26.31 -4.55
C LEU A 218 23.53 -26.21 -3.04
N ILE A 219 24.75 -26.41 -2.58
CA ILE A 219 25.11 -26.30 -1.15
C ILE A 219 24.82 -24.87 -0.66
N SER A 220 25.28 -23.86 -1.40
CA SER A 220 25.12 -22.46 -1.01
C SER A 220 23.66 -22.05 -0.93
N PHE A 221 22.84 -22.40 -1.93
CA PHE A 221 21.40 -22.10 -1.90
C PHE A 221 20.65 -22.86 -0.82
N SER A 222 21.08 -24.08 -0.49
CA SER A 222 20.50 -24.85 0.61
C SER A 222 20.79 -24.16 1.95
N ILE A 223 22.03 -23.70 2.17
CA ILE A 223 22.42 -22.93 3.37
C ILE A 223 21.64 -21.62 3.44
N ILE A 224 21.58 -20.84 2.34
CA ILE A 224 20.86 -19.56 2.30
C ILE A 224 19.37 -19.75 2.59
N THR A 225 18.74 -20.76 1.98
CA THR A 225 17.32 -21.05 2.22
C THR A 225 17.08 -21.47 3.67
N PHE A 226 17.96 -22.31 4.23
CA PHE A 226 17.90 -22.72 5.64
C PHE A 226 18.05 -21.52 6.60
N LEU A 227 19.01 -20.61 6.33
CA LEU A 227 19.19 -19.39 7.11
C LEU A 227 17.98 -18.48 7.00
N ASN A 228 17.41 -18.33 5.79
CA ASN A 228 16.23 -17.51 5.59
C ASN A 228 15.02 -18.03 6.40
N ILE A 229 14.81 -19.36 6.38
CA ILE A 229 13.77 -20.02 7.20
C ILE A 229 14.06 -19.81 8.69
N SER A 230 15.25 -20.18 9.14
CA SER A 230 15.59 -20.23 10.57
C SER A 230 15.62 -18.85 11.19
N ILE A 231 16.20 -17.85 10.53
CA ILE A 231 16.30 -16.48 11.05
C ILE A 231 14.95 -15.76 10.86
N GLY A 232 14.35 -15.88 9.67
CA GLY A 232 13.09 -15.20 9.34
C GLY A 232 11.95 -15.63 10.25
N ASP A 233 11.72 -16.93 10.41
CA ASP A 233 10.63 -17.44 11.26
C ASP A 233 10.88 -17.06 12.74
N ASN A 234 12.12 -17.11 13.22
CA ASN A 234 12.45 -16.70 14.60
C ASN A 234 12.21 -15.21 14.84
N LEU A 235 12.61 -14.32 13.92
CA LEU A 235 12.37 -12.88 14.04
C LEU A 235 10.88 -12.56 14.03
N ASN A 236 10.12 -13.17 13.11
CA ASN A 236 8.68 -12.97 13.06
C ASN A 236 7.99 -13.50 14.33
N LEU A 237 8.44 -14.63 14.89
CA LEU A 237 7.96 -15.14 16.20
C LEU A 237 8.24 -14.16 17.34
N MET A 238 9.43 -13.56 17.38
CA MET A 238 9.81 -12.60 18.42
C MET A 238 8.93 -11.33 18.36
N ILE A 239 8.56 -10.86 17.16
CA ILE A 239 7.66 -9.70 17.02
C ILE A 239 6.22 -10.08 17.38
N THR A 240 5.71 -11.23 16.95
CA THR A 240 4.26 -11.51 16.92
C THR A 240 3.76 -12.50 17.98
N GLU A 241 4.65 -13.21 18.70
CA GLU A 241 4.40 -14.38 19.57
C GLU A 241 3.69 -15.59 18.91
N ARG A 242 3.07 -15.41 17.75
CA ARG A 242 2.35 -16.45 17.00
C ARG A 242 2.61 -16.28 15.51
N LEU A 243 3.17 -17.32 14.90
CA LEU A 243 3.15 -17.49 13.45
C LEU A 243 1.93 -18.34 13.07
N GLU A 244 1.06 -17.81 12.22
CA GLU A 244 0.05 -18.67 11.60
C GLU A 244 0.71 -19.70 10.67
N ARG A 245 0.02 -20.81 10.43
CA ARG A 245 0.55 -21.90 9.59
C ARG A 245 0.85 -21.42 8.15
N ASN A 246 0.04 -20.50 7.64
CA ASN A 246 0.17 -19.96 6.28
C ASN A 246 1.41 -19.06 6.12
N ASP A 247 1.85 -18.42 7.20
CA ASP A 247 2.93 -17.43 7.22
C ASP A 247 4.32 -18.06 7.33
N ARG A 248 4.39 -19.35 7.65
CA ARG A 248 5.66 -20.08 7.68
C ARG A 248 6.26 -20.11 6.28
N ILE A 249 7.56 -19.89 6.19
CA ILE A 249 8.31 -19.98 4.93
C ILE A 249 8.11 -21.37 4.27
N MET A 250 7.92 -22.43 5.06
CA MET A 250 7.58 -23.77 4.57
C MET A 250 6.24 -23.82 3.81
N SER A 251 5.22 -23.10 4.28
CA SER A 251 3.94 -22.98 3.58
C SER A 251 4.12 -22.26 2.25
N SER A 252 4.90 -21.17 2.24
CA SER A 252 5.26 -20.47 1.00
C SER A 252 6.01 -21.38 0.01
N LEU A 253 6.93 -22.22 0.50
CA LEU A 253 7.62 -23.22 -0.31
C LEU A 253 6.64 -24.21 -0.97
N ILE A 254 5.63 -24.69 -0.23
CA ILE A 254 4.60 -25.59 -0.75
C ILE A 254 3.79 -24.88 -1.86
N GLN A 255 3.36 -23.63 -1.65
CA GLN A 255 2.65 -22.86 -2.67
C GLN A 255 3.51 -22.63 -3.93
N VAL A 256 4.82 -22.40 -3.77
CA VAL A 256 5.76 -22.29 -4.90
C VAL A 256 5.87 -23.62 -5.65
N ILE A 257 5.86 -24.76 -4.96
CA ILE A 257 5.88 -26.10 -5.58
C ILE A 257 4.58 -26.37 -6.34
N GLU A 258 3.42 -26.09 -5.74
CA GLU A 258 2.11 -26.17 -6.40
C GLU A 258 2.11 -25.34 -7.69
N ALA A 259 2.65 -24.13 -7.61
CA ALA A 259 2.72 -23.21 -8.72
C ALA A 259 3.67 -23.70 -9.84
N LEU A 260 4.87 -24.17 -9.46
CA LEU A 260 5.84 -24.77 -10.37
C LEU A 260 5.25 -25.97 -11.12
N LEU A 261 4.47 -26.81 -10.42
CA LEU A 261 3.85 -27.98 -11.01
C LEU A 261 2.87 -27.61 -12.13
N MET A 262 2.02 -26.61 -11.90
CA MET A 262 1.09 -26.12 -12.92
C MET A 262 1.82 -25.56 -14.15
N ILE A 263 2.91 -24.84 -13.92
CA ILE A 263 3.77 -24.32 -14.99
C ILE A 263 4.42 -25.45 -15.78
N MET A 264 4.91 -26.49 -15.11
CA MET A 264 5.50 -27.65 -15.78
C MET A 264 4.49 -28.34 -16.67
N VAL A 265 3.24 -28.53 -16.21
CA VAL A 265 2.16 -29.10 -17.02
C VAL A 265 1.89 -28.24 -18.26
N LEU A 266 1.80 -26.92 -18.12
CA LEU A 266 1.60 -26.00 -19.25
C LEU A 266 2.78 -26.03 -20.24
N PHE A 267 4.02 -26.01 -19.72
CA PHE A 267 5.23 -26.10 -20.54
C PHE A 267 5.28 -27.39 -21.35
N PHE A 268 5.07 -28.54 -20.70
CA PHE A 268 5.06 -29.82 -21.41
C PHE A 268 3.89 -29.95 -22.38
N THR A 269 2.75 -29.31 -22.09
CA THR A 269 1.63 -29.21 -23.02
C THR A 269 2.05 -28.52 -24.32
N ILE A 270 2.64 -27.32 -24.21
CA ILE A 270 3.14 -26.57 -25.37
C ILE A 270 4.23 -27.35 -26.09
N TYR A 271 5.19 -27.93 -25.35
CA TYR A 271 6.30 -28.68 -25.92
C TYR A 271 5.83 -29.92 -26.70
N PHE A 272 4.95 -30.74 -26.14
CA PHE A 272 4.46 -31.94 -26.82
C PHE A 272 3.47 -31.62 -27.95
N LEU A 273 2.68 -30.55 -27.85
CA LEU A 273 1.90 -30.04 -28.99
C LEU A 273 2.82 -29.61 -30.15
N ALA A 274 3.87 -28.84 -29.86
CA ALA A 274 4.85 -28.43 -30.86
C ALA A 274 5.57 -29.62 -31.51
N LYS A 275 5.89 -30.64 -30.71
CA LYS A 275 6.50 -31.89 -31.18
C LYS A 275 5.49 -32.87 -31.82
N LYS A 276 4.18 -32.59 -31.77
CA LYS A 276 3.09 -33.49 -32.16
C LYS A 276 3.14 -34.85 -31.45
N ASP A 277 3.58 -34.87 -30.19
CA ASP A 277 3.74 -36.08 -29.35
C ASP A 277 2.52 -36.28 -28.43
N TYR A 278 1.38 -36.63 -29.02
CA TYR A 278 0.10 -36.70 -28.30
C TYR A 278 0.04 -37.79 -27.21
N ILE A 279 0.87 -38.84 -27.31
CA ILE A 279 0.92 -39.92 -26.31
C ILE A 279 1.55 -39.41 -25.01
N SER A 280 2.67 -38.69 -25.12
CA SER A 280 3.30 -38.07 -23.94
C SER A 280 2.43 -36.93 -23.39
N LEU A 281 1.72 -36.21 -24.24
CA LEU A 281 0.72 -35.23 -23.80
C LEU A 281 -0.40 -35.89 -22.97
N ALA A 282 -1.01 -36.96 -23.49
CA ALA A 282 -2.04 -37.71 -22.79
C ALA A 282 -1.54 -38.27 -21.45
N SER A 283 -0.27 -38.73 -21.40
CA SER A 283 0.32 -39.24 -20.17
C SER A 283 0.38 -38.21 -19.04
N ILE A 284 0.72 -36.96 -19.35
CA ILE A 284 0.77 -35.88 -18.35
C ILE A 284 -0.62 -35.52 -17.86
N TYR A 285 -1.58 -35.34 -18.77
CA TYR A 285 -2.94 -34.97 -18.38
C TYR A 285 -3.64 -36.09 -17.59
N LEU A 286 -3.48 -37.36 -17.98
CA LEU A 286 -4.05 -38.48 -17.24
C LEU A 286 -3.43 -38.61 -15.85
N GLY A 287 -2.10 -38.44 -15.73
CA GLY A 287 -1.44 -38.36 -14.43
C GLY A 287 -1.97 -37.19 -13.60
N PHE A 288 -2.11 -36.00 -14.21
CA PHE A 288 -2.60 -34.79 -13.56
C PHE A 288 -4.03 -34.94 -13.01
N PHE A 289 -4.97 -35.34 -13.87
CA PHE A 289 -6.37 -35.53 -13.45
C PHE A 289 -6.50 -36.66 -12.44
N ALA A 290 -5.77 -37.77 -12.60
CA ALA A 290 -5.80 -38.85 -11.64
C ALA A 290 -5.26 -38.43 -10.28
N GLY A 291 -4.17 -37.65 -10.24
CA GLY A 291 -3.60 -37.15 -8.99
C GLY A 291 -4.54 -36.18 -8.27
N LEU A 292 -5.22 -35.31 -9.01
CA LEU A 292 -6.26 -34.42 -8.46
C LEU A 292 -7.45 -35.20 -7.90
N LEU A 293 -7.90 -36.23 -8.62
CA LEU A 293 -9.06 -37.03 -8.23
C LEU A 293 -8.76 -37.94 -7.04
N PHE A 294 -7.52 -38.42 -6.89
CA PHE A 294 -7.14 -39.38 -5.85
C PHE A 294 -7.37 -38.87 -4.42
N GLY A 295 -7.27 -37.57 -4.17
CA GLY A 295 -7.59 -36.98 -2.86
C GLY A 295 -9.08 -37.02 -2.50
N SER A 296 -9.97 -37.33 -3.45
CA SER A 296 -11.42 -37.38 -3.27
C SER A 296 -12.05 -38.73 -3.63
N TRP A 297 -11.38 -39.49 -4.50
CA TRP A 297 -11.82 -40.77 -5.01
C TRP A 297 -10.63 -41.74 -4.99
N ASP A 298 -10.58 -42.58 -3.96
CA ASP A 298 -9.49 -43.53 -3.73
C ASP A 298 -9.24 -44.47 -4.92
N PHE A 299 -10.23 -44.66 -5.81
CA PHE A 299 -10.09 -45.47 -7.03
C PHE A 299 -9.48 -44.73 -8.23
N ALA A 300 -9.09 -43.45 -8.10
CA ALA A 300 -8.48 -42.69 -9.20
C ALA A 300 -7.14 -43.28 -9.70
N PHE A 301 -6.47 -44.16 -8.92
CA PHE A 301 -5.29 -44.92 -9.40
C PHE A 301 -5.60 -45.85 -10.58
N ILE A 302 -6.88 -46.17 -10.81
CA ILE A 302 -7.34 -46.95 -11.97
C ILE A 302 -7.03 -46.20 -13.27
N ILE A 303 -7.07 -44.86 -13.28
CA ILE A 303 -6.83 -44.04 -14.48
C ILE A 303 -5.38 -44.22 -14.99
N PRO A 304 -4.32 -44.06 -14.17
CA PRO A 304 -2.95 -44.40 -14.55
C PRO A 304 -2.79 -45.88 -14.92
N ALA A 305 -3.44 -46.80 -14.22
CA ALA A 305 -3.33 -48.24 -14.48
C ALA A 305 -3.90 -48.64 -15.85
N ILE A 306 -5.07 -48.11 -16.22
CA ILE A 306 -5.68 -48.31 -17.55
C ILE A 306 -4.78 -47.71 -18.63
N PHE A 307 -4.22 -46.51 -18.41
CA PHE A 307 -3.32 -45.89 -19.36
C PHE A 307 -2.02 -46.69 -19.56
N LEU A 308 -1.44 -47.25 -18.49
CA LEU A 308 -0.29 -48.14 -18.57
C LEU A 308 -0.62 -49.42 -19.34
N ALA A 309 -1.78 -50.03 -19.11
CA ALA A 309 -2.25 -51.18 -19.87
C ALA A 309 -2.42 -50.85 -21.36
N PHE A 310 -2.98 -49.67 -21.68
CA PHE A 310 -3.11 -49.16 -23.05
C PHE A 310 -1.73 -48.97 -23.72
N LEU A 311 -0.73 -48.44 -23.01
CA LEU A 311 0.63 -48.33 -23.52
C LEU A 311 1.26 -49.70 -23.82
N VAL A 312 0.98 -50.72 -23.00
CA VAL A 312 1.42 -52.11 -23.26
C VAL A 312 0.75 -52.67 -24.52
N VAL A 313 -0.55 -52.45 -24.72
CA VAL A 313 -1.26 -52.86 -25.95
C VAL A 313 -0.70 -52.14 -27.18
N LEU A 314 -0.44 -50.83 -27.10
CA LEU A 314 0.22 -50.08 -28.17
C LEU A 314 1.64 -50.59 -28.48
N LYS A 315 2.33 -51.11 -27.47
CA LYS A 315 3.64 -51.74 -27.66
C LYS A 315 3.55 -53.10 -28.35
N LEU A 316 2.59 -53.93 -27.93
CA LEU A 316 2.32 -55.25 -28.53
C LEU A 316 1.89 -55.13 -29.99
N THR A 317 1.15 -54.08 -30.32
CA THR A 317 0.75 -53.74 -31.71
C THR A 317 1.84 -53.02 -32.51
N LYS A 318 3.09 -52.93 -31.99
CA LYS A 318 4.27 -52.25 -32.59
C LYS A 318 4.09 -50.76 -32.93
N ASN A 319 3.05 -50.10 -32.42
CA ASN A 319 2.78 -48.68 -32.67
C ASN A 319 3.72 -47.73 -31.90
N ILE A 320 4.40 -48.20 -30.85
CA ILE A 320 5.36 -47.40 -30.06
C ILE A 320 6.67 -48.15 -29.73
N SER A 321 7.76 -47.39 -29.54
CA SER A 321 9.05 -47.94 -29.10
C SER A 321 9.10 -48.19 -27.59
N SER A 322 9.97 -49.08 -27.13
CA SER A 322 10.09 -49.41 -25.70
C SER A 322 10.54 -48.21 -24.86
N LYS A 323 11.40 -47.36 -25.43
CA LYS A 323 11.80 -46.08 -24.80
C LYS A 323 10.61 -45.13 -24.64
N ARG A 324 9.76 -45.00 -25.67
CA ARG A 324 8.60 -44.10 -25.62
C ARG A 324 7.52 -44.58 -24.65
N MET A 325 7.32 -45.89 -24.56
CA MET A 325 6.47 -46.52 -23.54
C MET A 325 6.98 -46.16 -22.14
N LEU A 326 8.26 -46.43 -21.86
CA LEU A 326 8.89 -46.16 -20.56
C LEU A 326 8.77 -44.68 -20.16
N TYR A 327 9.10 -43.74 -21.06
CA TYR A 327 8.99 -42.31 -20.76
C TYR A 327 7.55 -41.87 -20.51
N SER A 328 6.57 -42.35 -21.28
CA SER A 328 5.17 -41.98 -21.10
C SER A 328 4.59 -42.57 -19.80
N SER A 329 5.00 -43.78 -19.43
CA SER A 329 4.69 -44.38 -18.12
C SER A 329 5.25 -43.55 -16.97
N LEU A 330 6.53 -43.14 -17.07
CA LEU A 330 7.19 -42.29 -16.09
C LEU A 330 6.53 -40.92 -15.97
N PHE A 331 6.18 -40.27 -17.09
CA PHE A 331 5.48 -38.98 -17.06
C PHE A 331 4.11 -39.07 -16.38
N CYS A 332 3.33 -40.12 -16.67
CA CYS A 332 2.03 -40.32 -16.02
C CYS A 332 2.17 -40.51 -14.51
N LEU A 333 3.03 -41.43 -14.07
CA LEU A 333 3.24 -41.71 -12.65
C LEU A 333 3.84 -40.51 -11.90
N ALA A 334 4.86 -39.86 -12.47
CA ALA A 334 5.48 -38.69 -11.86
C ALA A 334 4.46 -37.55 -11.69
N THR A 335 3.66 -37.27 -12.73
CA THR A 335 2.65 -36.21 -12.67
C THR A 335 1.56 -36.57 -11.65
N PHE A 336 1.12 -37.83 -11.60
CA PHE A 336 0.15 -38.32 -10.61
C PHE A 336 0.61 -38.09 -9.17
N PHE A 337 1.80 -38.58 -8.81
CA PHE A 337 2.31 -38.46 -7.44
C PHE A 337 2.58 -37.01 -7.06
N LEU A 338 3.16 -36.22 -7.97
CA LEU A 338 3.44 -34.82 -7.69
C LEU A 338 2.15 -34.02 -7.45
N VAL A 339 1.10 -34.25 -8.24
CA VAL A 339 -0.19 -33.56 -8.08
C VAL A 339 -0.88 -33.99 -6.80
N TYR A 340 -0.91 -35.28 -6.49
CA TYR A 340 -1.51 -35.78 -5.24
C TYR A 340 -0.82 -35.17 -4.01
N LEU A 341 0.51 -35.15 -3.98
CA LEU A 341 1.27 -34.57 -2.87
C LEU A 341 1.08 -33.05 -2.75
N SER A 342 0.87 -32.37 -3.88
CA SER A 342 0.66 -30.92 -3.91
C SER A 342 -0.77 -30.52 -3.54
N PHE A 343 -1.76 -31.35 -3.85
CA PHE A 343 -3.18 -31.04 -3.65
C PHE A 343 -3.94 -32.15 -2.89
N PRO A 344 -3.54 -32.49 -1.64
CA PRO A 344 -4.07 -33.66 -0.96
C PRO A 344 -5.55 -33.55 -0.55
N ASN A 345 -6.11 -32.34 -0.44
CA ASN A 345 -7.42 -32.08 0.18
C ASN A 345 -8.46 -31.42 -0.76
N ILE A 346 -8.24 -31.38 -2.08
CA ILE A 346 -9.19 -30.71 -2.99
C ILE A 346 -10.35 -31.66 -3.32
N GLN A 347 -11.52 -31.40 -2.73
CA GLN A 347 -12.70 -32.25 -2.86
C GLN A 347 -13.51 -32.09 -4.16
N PHE A 348 -13.20 -31.15 -5.06
CA PHE A 348 -14.02 -30.97 -6.27
C PHE A 348 -13.30 -30.28 -7.45
N ALA A 349 -13.36 -30.88 -8.65
CA ALA A 349 -12.76 -30.34 -9.88
C ALA A 349 -13.33 -28.95 -10.29
N GLY A 350 -14.60 -28.66 -9.98
CA GLY A 350 -15.22 -27.35 -10.26
C GLY A 350 -14.55 -26.17 -9.55
N ILE A 351 -14.03 -26.40 -8.33
CA ILE A 351 -13.31 -25.38 -7.56
C ILE A 351 -11.98 -25.04 -8.27
N VAL A 352 -11.28 -26.05 -8.80
CA VAL A 352 -10.02 -25.87 -9.53
C VAL A 352 -10.22 -25.04 -10.80
N PHE A 353 -11.23 -25.36 -11.62
CA PHE A 353 -11.53 -24.58 -12.83
C PHE A 353 -11.92 -23.13 -12.50
N SER A 354 -12.71 -22.91 -11.44
CA SER A 354 -13.03 -21.56 -11.00
C SER A 354 -11.78 -20.80 -10.54
N ARG A 355 -10.85 -21.45 -9.82
CA ARG A 355 -9.58 -20.85 -9.37
C ARG A 355 -8.69 -20.50 -10.54
N ILE A 356 -8.54 -21.40 -11.52
CA ILE A 356 -7.76 -21.16 -12.74
C ILE A 356 -8.34 -19.96 -13.51
N LEU A 357 -9.67 -19.88 -13.63
CA LEU A 357 -10.33 -18.75 -14.27
C LEU A 357 -10.04 -17.42 -13.54
N HIS A 358 -10.17 -17.39 -12.22
CA HIS A 358 -9.85 -16.20 -11.41
C HIS A 358 -8.37 -15.81 -11.55
N TRP A 359 -7.45 -16.77 -11.50
CA TRP A 359 -6.02 -16.51 -11.69
C TRP A 359 -5.71 -15.97 -13.09
N MET A 360 -6.35 -16.49 -14.13
CA MET A 360 -6.20 -16.01 -15.50
C MET A 360 -6.69 -14.57 -15.63
N ILE A 361 -7.85 -14.26 -15.05
CA ILE A 361 -8.42 -12.91 -15.08
C ILE A 361 -7.54 -11.93 -14.26
N ASN A 362 -7.08 -12.31 -13.08
CA ASN A 362 -6.16 -11.50 -12.26
C ASN A 362 -4.82 -11.28 -12.99
N SER A 363 -4.35 -12.28 -13.73
CA SER A 363 -3.17 -12.16 -14.59
C SER A 363 -3.41 -11.16 -15.71
N PHE A 364 -4.58 -11.19 -16.36
CA PHE A 364 -4.96 -10.21 -17.38
C PHE A 364 -5.04 -8.79 -16.84
N GLY A 365 -5.60 -8.57 -15.64
CA GLY A 365 -5.59 -7.25 -14.99
C GLY A 365 -4.18 -6.73 -14.74
N THR A 366 -3.26 -7.61 -14.36
CA THR A 366 -1.84 -7.27 -14.13
C THR A 366 -1.09 -6.98 -15.44
N LEU A 367 -1.31 -7.78 -16.48
CA LEU A 367 -0.74 -7.54 -17.80
C LEU A 367 -1.30 -6.24 -18.41
N TYR A 368 -2.59 -5.96 -18.18
CA TYR A 368 -3.22 -4.71 -18.58
C TYR A 368 -2.54 -3.51 -17.90
N TYR A 369 -2.35 -3.56 -16.57
CA TYR A 369 -1.58 -2.56 -15.83
C TYR A 369 -0.16 -2.39 -16.40
N ALA A 370 0.60 -3.47 -16.53
CA ALA A 370 2.00 -3.41 -17.00
C ALA A 370 2.10 -2.80 -18.41
N THR A 371 1.16 -3.15 -19.28
CA THR A 371 1.10 -2.61 -20.64
C THR A 371 0.75 -1.13 -20.63
N PHE A 372 -0.28 -0.74 -19.88
CA PHE A 372 -0.69 0.65 -19.74
C PHE A 372 0.42 1.52 -19.13
N ALA A 373 0.97 1.10 -17.99
CA ALA A 373 1.97 1.83 -17.22
C ALA A 373 3.29 2.06 -17.97
N THR A 374 3.62 1.18 -18.91
CA THR A 374 4.83 1.28 -19.75
C THR A 374 4.57 1.84 -21.14
N PHE A 375 3.35 2.36 -21.39
CA PHE A 375 2.90 2.81 -22.71
C PHE A 375 3.16 1.76 -23.81
N GLY A 376 2.83 0.50 -23.52
CA GLY A 376 2.91 -0.63 -24.44
C GLY A 376 4.29 -1.29 -24.56
N LEU A 377 5.35 -0.67 -24.03
CA LEU A 377 6.73 -1.21 -24.13
C LEU A 377 6.85 -2.60 -23.51
N PHE A 378 6.03 -2.92 -22.49
CA PHE A 378 6.01 -4.24 -21.87
C PHE A 378 5.68 -5.37 -22.86
N LEU A 379 4.52 -5.32 -23.53
CA LEU A 379 4.12 -6.37 -24.48
C LEU A 379 5.01 -6.40 -25.72
N ILE A 380 5.50 -5.25 -26.17
CA ILE A 380 6.40 -5.15 -27.31
C ILE A 380 7.74 -5.82 -26.98
N GLY A 381 8.31 -5.49 -25.82
CA GLY A 381 9.55 -6.08 -25.34
C GLY A 381 9.42 -7.59 -25.14
N PHE A 382 8.30 -8.05 -24.57
CA PHE A 382 8.03 -9.47 -24.42
C PHE A 382 7.92 -10.20 -25.76
N ALA A 383 7.13 -9.67 -26.70
CA ALA A 383 6.95 -10.27 -28.03
C ALA A 383 8.28 -10.39 -28.78
N ILE A 384 9.15 -9.40 -28.66
CA ILE A 384 10.43 -9.35 -29.37
C ILE A 384 11.47 -10.24 -28.71
N LEU A 385 11.55 -10.23 -27.38
CA LEU A 385 12.39 -11.17 -26.64
C LEU A 385 12.04 -12.62 -27.01
N PHE A 386 10.74 -12.94 -27.03
CA PHE A 386 10.26 -14.27 -27.39
C PHE A 386 10.59 -14.63 -28.85
N TYR A 387 10.34 -13.70 -29.79
CA TYR A 387 10.68 -13.88 -31.20
C TYR A 387 12.19 -14.11 -31.42
N ARG A 388 13.05 -13.32 -30.76
CA ARG A 388 14.51 -13.46 -30.83
C ARG A 388 14.96 -14.83 -30.33
N LEU A 389 14.49 -15.25 -29.15
CA LEU A 389 14.82 -16.57 -28.59
C LEU A 389 14.34 -17.71 -29.49
N ILE A 390 13.14 -17.61 -30.09
CA ILE A 390 12.68 -18.63 -31.03
C ILE A 390 13.62 -18.72 -32.24
N ASN A 391 13.93 -17.60 -32.89
CA ASN A 391 14.77 -17.61 -34.09
C ASN A 391 16.18 -18.11 -33.83
N ASP A 392 16.76 -17.74 -32.70
CA ASP A 392 18.10 -18.19 -32.33
C ASP A 392 18.14 -19.70 -32.07
N GLY A 393 17.00 -20.30 -31.73
CA GLY A 393 16.83 -21.75 -31.64
C GLY A 393 16.48 -22.44 -32.96
N LEU A 394 16.05 -21.74 -34.01
CA LEU A 394 15.69 -22.34 -35.29
C LEU A 394 16.94 -22.69 -36.12
N GLU A 395 16.94 -23.86 -36.74
CA GLU A 395 17.96 -24.30 -37.68
C GLU A 395 17.30 -24.79 -38.97
N THR A 396 17.76 -24.27 -40.11
CA THR A 396 17.34 -24.69 -41.44
C THR A 396 18.31 -25.74 -41.96
N THR A 397 17.84 -26.97 -42.09
CA THR A 397 18.59 -28.04 -42.75
C THR A 397 18.12 -28.16 -44.20
N GLU A 398 19.05 -28.07 -45.15
CA GLU A 398 18.81 -28.42 -46.54
C GLU A 398 19.16 -29.90 -46.74
N THR A 399 18.20 -30.71 -47.18
CA THR A 399 18.48 -32.09 -47.56
C THR A 399 19.28 -32.09 -48.87
N PRO A 400 20.39 -32.83 -48.98
CA PRO A 400 21.15 -32.92 -50.23
C PRO A 400 20.27 -33.47 -51.36
N ILE A 401 20.49 -32.92 -52.56
CA ILE A 401 19.76 -33.29 -53.79
C ILE A 401 20.00 -34.77 -54.08
N SER A 402 18.95 -35.58 -54.19
CA SER A 402 19.07 -36.94 -54.72
C SER A 402 19.36 -36.89 -56.22
N GLN A 403 20.08 -37.90 -56.74
CA GLN A 403 20.51 -37.97 -58.15
C GLN A 403 19.35 -37.88 -59.18
N ASP A 404 18.10 -37.99 -58.74
CA ASP A 404 16.89 -38.00 -59.58
C ASP A 404 16.16 -36.63 -59.70
N GLY A 405 16.80 -35.52 -59.32
CA GLY A 405 16.34 -34.17 -59.72
C GLY A 405 15.11 -33.60 -59.00
N TYR A 406 14.75 -34.09 -57.81
CA TYR A 406 13.66 -33.50 -57.02
C TYR A 406 14.12 -32.39 -56.04
N ILE A 407 13.24 -31.39 -55.91
CA ILE A 407 13.41 -30.09 -55.23
C ILE A 407 13.92 -30.23 -53.78
N SER A 408 14.97 -29.47 -53.44
CA SER A 408 15.46 -29.25 -52.08
C SER A 408 14.32 -28.84 -51.14
N LYS A 409 13.98 -29.70 -50.18
CA LYS A 409 12.97 -29.40 -49.17
C LYS A 409 13.65 -28.78 -47.96
N LYS A 410 13.55 -27.46 -47.83
CA LYS A 410 13.99 -26.72 -46.64
C LYS A 410 13.11 -27.10 -45.45
N THR A 411 13.69 -27.77 -44.45
CA THR A 411 13.02 -28.03 -43.18
C THR A 411 13.62 -27.13 -42.11
N THR A 412 12.75 -26.39 -41.41
CA THR A 412 13.15 -25.50 -40.32
C THR A 412 12.73 -26.15 -39.02
N THR A 413 13.68 -26.50 -38.16
CA THR A 413 13.41 -27.21 -36.90
C THR A 413 13.98 -26.43 -35.73
N PHE A 414 13.28 -26.39 -34.61
CA PHE A 414 13.74 -25.73 -33.39
C PHE A 414 14.61 -26.65 -32.55
N TYR A 415 15.83 -26.21 -32.23
CA TYR A 415 16.78 -26.93 -31.39
C TYR A 415 17.08 -26.14 -30.12
N PHE A 416 16.62 -26.68 -28.99
CA PHE A 416 16.84 -26.07 -27.67
C PHE A 416 18.34 -25.94 -27.31
N LYS A 417 19.17 -26.90 -27.75
CA LYS A 417 20.64 -26.83 -27.61
C LYS A 417 21.24 -25.62 -28.36
N LYS A 418 20.66 -25.25 -29.51
CA LYS A 418 21.09 -24.11 -30.31
C LYS A 418 20.68 -22.79 -29.67
N LEU A 419 19.47 -22.72 -29.12
CA LEU A 419 19.03 -21.56 -28.33
C LEU A 419 20.04 -21.25 -27.23
N LEU A 420 20.46 -22.27 -26.48
CA LEU A 420 21.43 -22.12 -25.41
C LEU A 420 22.88 -22.07 -25.91
N SER A 421 23.16 -21.71 -27.17
CA SER A 421 24.51 -21.73 -27.75
C SER A 421 25.42 -20.64 -27.18
N THR A 422 24.93 -19.40 -27.11
CA THR A 422 25.68 -18.21 -26.69
C THR A 422 25.36 -17.79 -25.26
N PRO A 423 26.32 -17.17 -24.52
CA PRO A 423 26.07 -16.66 -23.16
C PRO A 423 24.90 -15.67 -23.08
N GLU A 424 24.75 -14.83 -24.11
CA GLU A 424 23.67 -13.86 -24.23
C GLU A 424 22.32 -14.59 -24.24
N ASN A 425 22.14 -15.57 -25.13
CA ASN A 425 20.87 -16.28 -25.26
C ASN A 425 20.55 -17.16 -24.05
N ILE A 426 21.57 -17.74 -23.41
CA ILE A 426 21.41 -18.44 -22.12
C ILE A 426 20.86 -17.47 -21.06
N THR A 427 21.39 -16.26 -20.99
CA THR A 427 20.95 -15.24 -20.02
C THR A 427 19.54 -14.74 -20.32
N LEU A 428 19.22 -14.48 -21.59
CA LEU A 428 17.89 -14.08 -22.03
C LEU A 428 16.83 -15.15 -21.74
N PHE A 429 17.18 -16.42 -21.98
CA PHE A 429 16.33 -17.55 -21.64
C PHE A 429 16.12 -17.67 -20.13
N TYR A 430 17.20 -17.59 -19.34
CA TYR A 430 17.11 -17.57 -17.88
C TYR A 430 16.19 -16.46 -17.39
N TYR A 431 16.38 -15.23 -17.89
CA TYR A 431 15.51 -14.09 -17.56
C TYR A 431 14.04 -14.36 -17.88
N LEU A 432 13.72 -14.86 -19.08
CA LEU A 432 12.34 -15.11 -19.48
C LEU A 432 11.65 -16.14 -18.56
N VAL A 433 12.35 -17.23 -18.23
CA VAL A 433 11.83 -18.26 -17.33
C VAL A 433 11.66 -17.73 -15.91
N SER A 434 12.63 -16.96 -15.41
CA SER A 434 12.55 -16.33 -14.09
C SER A 434 11.41 -15.32 -14.00
N ALA A 435 11.26 -14.44 -15.00
CA ALA A 435 10.18 -13.46 -15.05
C ALA A 435 8.80 -14.14 -15.09
N PHE A 436 8.66 -15.22 -15.88
CA PHE A 436 7.42 -15.99 -15.94
C PHE A 436 7.06 -16.64 -14.59
N LEU A 437 8.04 -17.23 -13.91
CA LEU A 437 7.85 -17.87 -12.60
C LEU A 437 7.51 -16.85 -11.50
N LEU A 438 8.21 -15.71 -11.47
CA LEU A 438 7.94 -14.62 -10.53
C LEU A 438 6.56 -14.00 -10.76
N PHE A 439 6.17 -13.81 -12.03
CA PHE A 439 4.83 -13.35 -12.40
C PHE A 439 3.75 -14.28 -11.85
N PHE A 440 3.89 -15.59 -12.08
CA PHE A 440 2.89 -16.57 -11.69
C PHE A 440 2.72 -16.64 -10.17
N ILE A 441 3.82 -16.61 -9.40
CA ILE A 441 3.77 -16.70 -7.93
C ILE A 441 3.19 -15.44 -7.29
N THR A 442 3.34 -14.30 -7.95
CA THR A 442 2.64 -13.06 -7.57
C THR A 442 1.13 -13.18 -7.76
N LYS A 443 0.63 -14.14 -8.57
CA LYS A 443 -0.80 -14.33 -8.87
C LYS A 443 -1.43 -15.53 -8.16
N THR A 444 -0.71 -16.64 -7.98
CA THR A 444 -1.26 -17.84 -7.31
C THR A 444 -1.58 -17.62 -5.84
N THR A 445 -0.86 -16.71 -5.18
CA THR A 445 -1.09 -16.30 -3.79
C THR A 445 -2.34 -15.45 -3.60
N THR A 446 -3.02 -15.07 -4.69
CA THR A 446 -4.14 -14.12 -4.69
C THR A 446 -5.43 -14.79 -5.21
N GLU A 447 -6.15 -15.50 -4.33
CA GLU A 447 -7.52 -15.95 -4.62
C GLU A 447 -8.50 -14.82 -4.29
N TYR A 448 -8.75 -13.92 -5.26
CA TYR A 448 -9.71 -12.84 -5.11
C TYR A 448 -10.89 -13.00 -6.05
N SER A 449 -12.09 -13.00 -5.48
CA SER A 449 -13.38 -12.95 -6.17
C SER A 449 -13.99 -11.56 -6.07
N LEU A 450 -14.99 -11.28 -6.91
CA LEU A 450 -15.77 -10.03 -7.00
C LEU A 450 -16.42 -9.55 -5.69
N SER A 451 -16.42 -10.36 -4.62
CA SER A 451 -16.97 -10.00 -3.31
C SER A 451 -16.02 -9.15 -2.45
N HIS A 452 -14.88 -8.67 -2.97
CA HIS A 452 -13.90 -7.89 -2.23
C HIS A 452 -13.87 -6.40 -2.64
N TYR A 453 -13.71 -5.52 -1.64
CA TYR A 453 -13.91 -4.06 -1.68
C TYR A 453 -12.87 -3.23 -2.47
N ARG A 454 -11.85 -3.82 -3.12
CA ARG A 454 -10.72 -3.06 -3.72
C ARG A 454 -10.27 -3.57 -5.10
N ALA A 455 -10.12 -2.66 -6.06
CA ALA A 455 -9.78 -2.93 -7.46
C ALA A 455 -8.27 -3.09 -7.74
N ASP A 456 -7.38 -2.68 -6.83
CA ASP A 456 -5.93 -2.90 -7.00
C ASP A 456 -5.53 -4.39 -6.90
N HIS A 457 -6.40 -5.25 -6.39
CA HIS A 457 -6.15 -6.69 -6.41
C HIS A 457 -6.21 -7.27 -7.85
N PHE A 458 -6.97 -6.63 -8.75
CA PHE A 458 -7.01 -6.98 -10.18
C PHE A 458 -5.87 -6.31 -10.95
N PHE A 459 -5.69 -5.01 -10.71
CA PHE A 459 -4.64 -4.20 -11.31
C PHE A 459 -3.47 -4.11 -10.35
N TYR A 460 -2.51 -5.01 -10.45
CA TYR A 460 -1.48 -5.12 -9.42
C TYR A 460 -0.08 -5.01 -9.99
N GLY A 461 0.54 -3.85 -9.81
CA GLY A 461 1.91 -3.58 -10.25
C GLY A 461 2.99 -4.07 -9.30
N ARG A 462 2.70 -4.02 -7.99
CA ARG A 462 3.66 -4.38 -6.95
C ARG A 462 4.21 -5.79 -7.21
N TYR A 463 5.52 -5.97 -7.01
CA TYR A 463 6.32 -7.18 -7.30
C TYR A 463 6.59 -7.51 -8.77
N ILE A 464 5.67 -7.27 -9.72
CA ILE A 464 6.04 -7.46 -11.14
C ILE A 464 7.12 -6.45 -11.54
N GLU A 465 7.06 -5.26 -10.94
CA GLU A 465 8.01 -4.16 -11.14
C GLU A 465 9.46 -4.59 -10.87
N ALA A 466 9.70 -5.54 -9.97
CA ALA A 466 11.04 -6.08 -9.71
C ALA A 466 11.73 -6.69 -10.93
N PHE A 467 10.98 -7.22 -11.90
CA PHE A 467 11.55 -7.90 -13.07
C PHE A 467 11.12 -7.30 -14.42
N ILE A 468 10.30 -6.25 -14.47
CA ILE A 468 9.88 -5.64 -15.76
C ILE A 468 10.97 -4.79 -16.41
N ALA A 469 11.96 -4.31 -15.66
CA ALA A 469 12.96 -3.36 -16.17
C ALA A 469 13.71 -3.87 -17.42
N PRO A 470 14.20 -5.14 -17.47
CA PRO A 470 14.76 -5.67 -18.70
C PRO A 470 13.74 -5.71 -19.85
N ILE A 471 12.49 -6.16 -19.64
CA ILE A 471 11.42 -6.16 -20.67
C ILE A 471 11.20 -4.76 -21.27
N ILE A 472 11.14 -3.70 -20.45
CA ILE A 472 11.04 -2.31 -20.94
C ILE A 472 12.26 -1.97 -21.80
N ALA A 473 13.46 -2.33 -21.34
CA ALA A 473 14.70 -2.12 -22.09
C ALA A 473 14.72 -2.91 -23.41
N PHE A 474 14.20 -4.13 -23.47
CA PHE A 474 14.02 -4.90 -24.72
C PHE A 474 13.04 -4.22 -25.66
N GLY A 475 11.89 -3.74 -25.13
CA GLY A 475 10.90 -3.01 -25.91
C GLY A 475 11.53 -1.76 -26.55
N ALA A 476 12.30 -0.99 -25.78
CA ALA A 476 13.01 0.18 -26.28
C ALA A 476 14.15 -0.18 -27.25
N PHE A 477 14.91 -1.24 -26.98
CA PHE A 477 16.02 -1.68 -27.84
C PHE A 477 15.54 -2.25 -29.18
N SER A 478 14.39 -2.91 -29.19
CA SER A 478 13.85 -3.52 -30.40
C SER A 478 13.53 -2.53 -31.52
N LEU A 479 13.37 -1.25 -31.16
CA LEU A 479 13.11 -0.14 -32.09
C LEU A 479 14.30 0.12 -33.04
N PHE A 480 15.47 -0.42 -32.71
CA PHE A 480 16.67 -0.39 -33.56
C PHE A 480 16.78 -1.56 -34.52
N GLU A 481 15.88 -2.55 -34.46
CA GLU A 481 15.91 -3.65 -35.42
C GLU A 481 15.67 -3.11 -36.83
N SER A 482 16.62 -3.36 -37.73
CA SER A 482 16.59 -2.91 -39.11
C SER A 482 15.42 -3.51 -39.91
N ASN A 483 14.86 -4.63 -39.46
CA ASN A 483 13.81 -5.35 -40.17
C ASN A 483 12.41 -4.81 -39.81
N PHE A 484 11.89 -3.93 -40.66
CA PHE A 484 10.55 -3.35 -40.51
C PHE A 484 9.43 -4.40 -40.36
N LYS A 485 9.50 -5.52 -41.07
CA LYS A 485 8.46 -6.56 -41.02
C LYS A 485 8.39 -7.20 -39.64
N ARG A 486 9.54 -7.51 -39.04
CA ARG A 486 9.63 -8.11 -37.68
C ARG A 486 9.03 -7.17 -36.65
N TYR A 487 9.47 -5.93 -36.70
CA TYR A 487 9.01 -4.87 -35.82
C TYR A 487 7.48 -4.65 -35.92
N PHE A 488 6.97 -4.53 -37.14
CA PHE A 488 5.53 -4.34 -37.38
C PHE A 488 4.70 -5.53 -36.90
N LEU A 489 5.18 -6.76 -37.13
CA LEU A 489 4.53 -7.97 -36.64
C LEU A 489 4.46 -7.99 -35.11
N SER A 490 5.55 -7.65 -34.42
CA SER A 490 5.57 -7.60 -32.96
C SER A 490 4.58 -6.58 -32.40
N ILE A 491 4.51 -5.38 -32.96
CA ILE A 491 3.51 -4.37 -32.54
C ILE A 491 2.09 -4.87 -32.77
N SER A 492 1.84 -5.47 -33.94
CA SER A 492 0.52 -5.99 -34.29
C SER A 492 0.08 -7.09 -33.33
N ILE A 493 0.99 -7.99 -32.98
CA ILE A 493 0.75 -9.04 -31.97
C ILE A 493 0.51 -8.40 -30.59
N SER A 494 1.34 -7.45 -30.16
CA SER A 494 1.17 -6.78 -28.87
C SER A 494 -0.17 -6.03 -28.79
N ALA A 495 -0.59 -5.34 -29.85
CA ALA A 495 -1.87 -4.64 -29.91
C ALA A 495 -3.05 -5.62 -29.88
N LEU A 496 -2.97 -6.73 -30.63
CA LEU A 496 -4.00 -7.78 -30.62
C LEU A 496 -4.12 -8.43 -29.24
N VAL A 497 -2.99 -8.75 -28.60
CA VAL A 497 -2.97 -9.33 -27.24
C VAL A 497 -3.57 -8.34 -26.24
N PHE A 498 -3.22 -7.05 -26.33
CA PHE A 498 -3.78 -6.04 -25.44
C PHE A 498 -5.29 -5.86 -25.62
N LEU A 499 -5.78 -5.96 -26.86
CA LEU A 499 -7.22 -5.95 -27.16
C LEU A 499 -7.93 -7.17 -26.58
N ILE A 500 -7.36 -8.38 -26.71
CA ILE A 500 -7.91 -9.60 -26.11
C ILE A 500 -7.97 -9.49 -24.58
N ILE A 501 -6.90 -8.98 -23.95
CA ILE A 501 -6.85 -8.73 -22.50
C ILE A 501 -7.96 -7.75 -22.09
N THR A 502 -8.07 -6.63 -22.81
CA THR A 502 -9.08 -5.60 -22.52
C THR A 502 -10.49 -6.16 -22.68
N ALA A 503 -10.78 -6.86 -23.78
CA ALA A 503 -12.07 -7.49 -24.03
C ALA A 503 -12.41 -8.53 -22.96
N SER A 504 -11.44 -9.33 -22.52
CA SER A 504 -11.64 -10.31 -21.45
C SER A 504 -11.98 -9.64 -20.12
N LEU A 505 -11.30 -8.54 -19.76
CA LEU A 505 -11.61 -7.80 -18.54
C LEU A 505 -13.00 -7.15 -18.60
N VAL A 506 -13.35 -6.53 -19.73
CA VAL A 506 -14.67 -5.93 -19.94
C VAL A 506 -15.78 -6.98 -19.88
N PHE A 507 -15.55 -8.17 -20.47
CA PHE A 507 -16.52 -9.27 -20.42
C PHE A 507 -16.78 -9.77 -18.98
N ASN A 508 -15.76 -9.79 -18.13
CA ASN A 508 -15.88 -10.31 -16.76
C ASN A 508 -16.32 -9.25 -15.73
N TYR A 509 -15.98 -7.97 -15.92
CA TYR A 509 -16.18 -6.92 -14.91
C TYR A 509 -16.96 -5.70 -15.40
N GLY A 510 -17.32 -5.64 -16.68
CA GLY A 510 -17.84 -4.43 -17.30
C GLY A 510 -16.75 -3.41 -17.62
N ASN A 511 -17.13 -2.32 -18.29
CA ASN A 511 -16.18 -1.30 -18.74
C ASN A 511 -15.75 -0.31 -17.63
N ILE A 512 -16.63 -0.06 -16.66
CA ILE A 512 -16.43 0.94 -15.60
C ILE A 512 -16.21 0.19 -14.29
N ILE A 513 -15.05 0.40 -13.67
CA ILE A 513 -14.72 -0.11 -12.34
C ILE A 513 -14.72 1.07 -11.38
N ASP A 514 -15.69 1.08 -10.47
CA ASP A 514 -15.97 2.13 -9.48
C ASP A 514 -15.43 1.81 -8.07
N ILE A 515 -14.86 0.62 -7.90
CA ILE A 515 -14.29 0.13 -6.65
C ILE A 515 -13.00 0.89 -6.29
N GLU A 516 -12.75 1.13 -5.00
CA GLU A 516 -11.53 1.80 -4.50
C GLU A 516 -10.24 1.06 -4.89
N VAL A 517 -9.11 1.75 -5.10
CA VAL A 517 -7.81 1.15 -5.48
C VAL A 517 -6.77 1.65 -4.51
N ASP A 518 -5.97 0.73 -3.97
CA ASP A 518 -4.72 1.11 -3.31
C ASP A 518 -3.75 1.71 -4.31
N PHE A 519 -3.43 2.99 -4.16
CA PHE A 519 -2.41 3.63 -4.98
C PHE A 519 -1.05 2.92 -4.86
N ARG A 520 -0.75 2.31 -3.69
CA ARG A 520 0.53 1.64 -3.40
C ARG A 520 0.77 0.44 -4.30
N SER A 521 -0.31 -0.20 -4.73
CA SER A 521 -0.30 -1.34 -5.65
C SER A 521 -0.33 -0.90 -7.13
N CYS A 522 -0.62 0.38 -7.40
CA CYS A 522 -1.14 0.88 -8.68
C CYS A 522 -0.62 2.28 -9.05
N LEU A 523 0.66 2.56 -8.79
CA LEU A 523 1.25 3.91 -8.85
C LEU A 523 1.02 4.64 -10.20
N SER A 524 0.94 3.89 -11.29
CA SER A 524 0.78 4.45 -12.64
C SER A 524 -0.67 4.68 -13.06
N PHE A 525 -1.67 4.03 -12.44
CA PHE A 525 -3.09 4.25 -12.78
C PHE A 525 -3.66 5.52 -12.15
N PHE A 526 -3.09 5.95 -11.03
CA PHE A 526 -3.61 7.09 -10.28
C PHE A 526 -3.72 8.37 -11.12
N THR A 527 -2.76 8.61 -12.02
CA THR A 527 -2.70 9.83 -12.85
C THR A 527 -3.95 10.06 -13.71
N LEU A 528 -4.54 8.99 -14.26
CA LEU A 528 -5.79 9.10 -15.04
C LEU A 528 -7.02 8.92 -14.18
N ARG A 529 -6.93 8.10 -13.13
CA ARG A 529 -8.05 7.86 -12.24
C ARG A 529 -8.44 9.10 -11.45
N ALA A 530 -7.47 9.83 -10.92
CA ALA A 530 -7.74 11.02 -10.11
C ALA A 530 -8.63 12.06 -10.83
N PRO A 531 -8.39 12.46 -12.09
CA PRO A 531 -9.27 13.37 -12.81
C PRO A 531 -10.56 12.73 -13.37
N LEU A 532 -10.54 11.44 -13.74
CA LEU A 532 -11.67 10.77 -14.41
C LEU A 532 -12.61 10.02 -13.45
N GLY A 533 -12.23 9.87 -12.18
CA GLY A 533 -12.97 9.16 -11.14
C GLY A 533 -12.83 7.63 -11.25
N ASN A 534 -13.63 7.02 -12.11
CA ASN A 534 -13.67 5.56 -12.26
C ASN A 534 -12.64 5.06 -13.29
N ILE A 535 -12.25 3.79 -13.18
CA ILE A 535 -11.38 3.17 -14.19
C ILE A 535 -12.24 2.75 -15.37
N ASN A 536 -12.03 3.39 -16.52
CA ASN A 536 -12.70 3.06 -17.78
C ASN A 536 -11.75 2.26 -18.67
N LEU A 537 -11.96 0.95 -18.74
CA LEU A 537 -11.01 0.01 -19.37
C LEU A 537 -10.81 0.29 -20.86
N ILE A 538 -11.89 0.54 -21.60
CA ILE A 538 -11.81 0.82 -23.04
C ILE A 538 -11.12 2.16 -23.26
N LEU A 539 -11.49 3.21 -22.53
CA LEU A 539 -10.87 4.53 -22.67
C LEU A 539 -9.37 4.48 -22.37
N TYR A 540 -8.98 3.82 -21.28
CA TYR A 540 -7.57 3.71 -20.88
C TYR A 540 -6.78 2.88 -21.89
N ALA A 541 -7.39 1.83 -22.47
CA ALA A 541 -6.77 1.03 -23.53
C ALA A 541 -6.59 1.82 -24.84
N ILE A 542 -7.56 2.66 -25.21
CA ILE A 542 -7.46 3.55 -26.37
C ILE A 542 -6.33 4.56 -26.15
N ILE A 543 -6.31 5.24 -25.00
CA ILE A 543 -5.26 6.20 -24.64
C ILE A 543 -3.89 5.52 -24.71
N ALA A 544 -3.73 4.38 -24.04
CA ALA A 544 -2.46 3.63 -24.06
C ALA A 544 -2.04 3.27 -25.48
N THR A 545 -2.95 2.71 -26.29
CA THR A 545 -2.67 2.30 -27.67
C THR A 545 -2.25 3.49 -28.54
N VAL A 546 -2.99 4.61 -28.51
CA VAL A 546 -2.67 5.83 -29.27
C VAL A 546 -1.31 6.38 -28.86
N VAL A 547 -1.08 6.49 -27.56
CA VAL A 547 0.18 6.98 -27.00
C VAL A 547 1.35 6.06 -27.37
N SER A 548 1.17 4.73 -27.30
CA SER A 548 2.15 3.74 -27.76
C SER A 548 2.52 3.94 -29.23
N PHE A 549 1.53 4.10 -30.12
CA PHE A 549 1.77 4.32 -31.54
C PHE A 549 2.56 5.61 -31.83
N ILE A 550 2.21 6.70 -31.15
CA ILE A 550 2.93 7.98 -31.26
C ILE A 550 4.39 7.78 -30.84
N PHE A 551 4.63 7.17 -29.67
CA PHE A 551 5.97 6.95 -29.17
C PHE A 551 6.82 6.06 -30.07
N ILE A 552 6.25 4.96 -30.55
CA ILE A 552 6.85 4.05 -31.53
C ILE A 552 7.29 4.82 -32.78
N TYR A 553 6.41 5.66 -33.31
CA TYR A 553 6.70 6.47 -34.49
C TYR A 553 7.85 7.46 -34.24
N LEU A 554 7.82 8.17 -33.10
CA LEU A 554 8.85 9.16 -32.74
C LEU A 554 10.22 8.51 -32.49
N LEU A 555 10.27 7.41 -31.75
CA LEU A 555 11.50 6.65 -31.47
C LEU A 555 12.15 6.15 -32.76
N ARG A 556 11.33 5.74 -33.74
CA ARG A 556 11.80 5.28 -35.05
C ARG A 556 12.33 6.41 -35.93
N LYS A 557 11.78 7.62 -35.80
CA LYS A 557 12.26 8.82 -36.51
C LYS A 557 13.62 9.28 -35.98
N LYS A 558 13.70 9.56 -34.67
CA LYS A 558 14.93 9.95 -33.97
C LYS A 558 14.84 9.46 -32.52
N LEU A 559 15.71 8.52 -32.16
CA LEU A 559 15.75 7.92 -30.82
C LEU A 559 15.73 8.96 -29.71
N SER A 560 16.60 9.96 -29.78
CA SER A 560 16.70 10.98 -28.73
C SER A 560 15.36 11.70 -28.55
N PHE A 561 14.68 12.06 -29.64
CA PHE A 561 13.38 12.74 -29.57
C PHE A 561 12.29 11.87 -28.95
N GLY A 562 12.21 10.60 -29.37
CA GLY A 562 11.27 9.65 -28.78
C GLY A 562 11.52 9.43 -27.29
N VAL A 563 12.79 9.29 -26.88
CA VAL A 563 13.16 9.16 -25.46
C VAL A 563 12.79 10.41 -24.67
N TYR A 564 13.10 11.62 -25.17
CA TYR A 564 12.72 12.87 -24.49
C TYR A 564 11.21 12.96 -24.28
N PHE A 565 10.40 12.67 -25.30
CA PHE A 565 8.94 12.78 -25.19
C PHE A 565 8.34 11.74 -24.22
N LEU A 566 8.83 10.49 -24.26
CA LEU A 566 8.40 9.43 -23.32
C LEU A 566 8.85 9.73 -21.89
N SER A 567 10.09 10.19 -21.71
CA SER A 567 10.62 10.64 -20.43
C SER A 567 9.81 11.78 -19.84
N LEU A 568 9.38 12.76 -20.65
CA LEU A 568 8.48 13.83 -20.20
C LEU A 568 7.13 13.28 -19.74
N GLY A 569 6.55 12.32 -20.47
CA GLY A 569 5.31 11.63 -20.07
C GLY A 569 5.46 10.91 -18.73
N PHE A 570 6.55 10.16 -18.52
CA PHE A 570 6.84 9.52 -17.24
C PHE A 570 7.10 10.52 -16.12
N ILE A 571 7.86 11.60 -16.36
CA ILE A 571 8.09 12.66 -15.37
C ILE A 571 6.77 13.31 -14.96
N ALA A 572 5.87 13.58 -15.90
CA ALA A 572 4.55 14.12 -15.59
C ALA A 572 3.74 13.16 -14.68
N MET A 573 3.72 11.86 -14.98
CA MET A 573 3.10 10.85 -14.11
C MET A 573 3.75 10.77 -12.72
N ILE A 574 5.09 10.82 -12.67
CA ILE A 574 5.85 10.81 -11.40
C ILE A 574 5.47 12.01 -10.55
N LEU A 575 5.58 13.23 -11.09
CA LEU A 575 5.33 14.46 -10.33
C LEU A 575 3.89 14.54 -9.86
N PHE A 576 2.94 14.13 -10.72
CA PHE A 576 1.52 14.06 -10.36
C PHE A 576 1.29 13.09 -9.19
N THR A 577 1.67 11.82 -9.33
CA THR A 577 1.47 10.83 -8.26
C THR A 577 2.24 11.20 -6.99
N TYR A 578 3.45 11.73 -7.11
CA TYR A 578 4.26 12.15 -5.96
C TYR A 578 3.58 13.26 -5.14
N HIS A 579 3.11 14.35 -5.78
CA HIS A 579 2.46 15.44 -5.04
C HIS A 579 1.06 15.08 -4.53
N TYR A 580 0.24 14.40 -5.33
CA TYR A 580 -1.16 14.13 -4.96
C TYR A 580 -1.33 12.98 -3.99
N VAL A 581 -0.34 12.08 -3.92
CA VAL A 581 -0.47 10.85 -3.16
C VAL A 581 0.60 10.76 -2.09
N ILE A 582 1.87 10.76 -2.50
CA ILE A 582 2.98 10.52 -1.56
C ILE A 582 3.11 11.67 -0.57
N VAL A 583 3.19 12.92 -1.04
CA VAL A 583 3.30 14.11 -0.17
C VAL A 583 2.05 14.26 0.69
N TYR A 584 0.85 14.06 0.13
CA TYR A 584 -0.40 14.12 0.89
C TYR A 584 -0.40 13.14 2.08
N HIS A 585 -0.04 11.88 1.85
CA HIS A 585 -0.03 10.90 2.95
C HIS A 585 1.14 11.12 3.93
N GLN A 586 2.27 11.69 3.49
CA GLN A 586 3.32 12.15 4.39
C GLN A 586 2.82 13.26 5.32
N GLU A 587 2.17 14.28 4.77
CA GLU A 587 1.53 15.34 5.54
C GLU A 587 0.53 14.72 6.52
N GLU A 588 -0.44 13.95 6.03
CA GLU A 588 -1.46 13.29 6.84
C GLU A 588 -0.86 12.50 8.03
N LYS A 589 0.22 11.73 7.82
CA LYS A 589 0.87 10.93 8.86
C LYS A 589 1.72 11.74 9.84
N GLN A 590 2.39 12.81 9.40
CA GLN A 590 3.14 13.71 10.29
C GLN A 590 2.22 14.46 11.25
N TYR A 591 0.95 14.58 10.88
CA TYR A 591 -0.02 15.39 11.59
C TYR A 591 -0.97 14.59 12.50
N ARG A 592 -1.13 13.29 12.26
CA ARG A 592 -1.78 12.33 13.18
C ARG A 592 -0.87 11.97 14.37
N ASN A 593 -0.41 12.99 15.08
CA ASN A 593 0.48 12.88 16.24
C ASN A 593 -0.03 13.72 17.42
N GLN A 594 -1.32 14.10 17.44
CA GLN A 594 -1.89 14.93 18.50
C GLN A 594 -1.77 14.25 19.87
N LEU A 595 -1.93 12.93 19.91
CA LEU A 595 -1.76 12.17 21.15
C LEU A 595 -0.31 12.10 21.60
N ILE A 596 0.66 12.08 20.68
CA ILE A 596 2.10 12.03 21.01
C ILE A 596 2.51 13.26 21.82
N ASP A 597 2.11 14.46 21.36
CA ASP A 597 2.40 15.71 22.06
C ASP A 597 1.83 15.68 23.48
N LEU A 598 0.57 15.25 23.61
CA LEU A 598 -0.12 15.17 24.88
C LEU A 598 0.50 14.14 25.83
N VAL A 599 0.92 12.98 25.31
CA VAL A 599 1.61 11.94 26.06
C VAL A 599 2.95 12.46 26.59
N ASN A 600 3.72 13.18 25.77
CA ASN A 600 4.99 13.76 26.17
C ASN A 600 4.84 14.83 27.26
N GLU A 601 3.75 15.60 27.25
CA GLU A 601 3.45 16.58 28.29
C GLU A 601 3.04 15.94 29.62
N ILE A 602 2.23 14.87 29.56
CA ILE A 602 1.55 14.33 30.75
C ILE A 602 2.35 13.23 31.45
N ASN A 603 3.08 12.39 30.69
CA ASN A 603 3.77 11.25 31.27
C ASN A 603 5.19 11.06 30.70
N PRO A 604 6.20 11.73 31.27
CA PRO A 604 7.57 11.65 30.77
C PRO A 604 8.33 10.37 31.17
N LYS A 605 7.72 9.35 31.81
CA LYS A 605 8.38 8.07 32.21
C LYS A 605 7.37 6.91 32.23
N ASP A 606 7.57 5.67 31.79
CA ASP A 606 8.47 5.00 30.84
C ASP A 606 7.66 4.03 29.95
N THR A 607 6.36 3.79 30.26
CA THR A 607 5.51 2.79 29.60
C THR A 607 4.14 3.33 29.20
N ILE A 608 3.76 3.14 27.94
CA ILE A 608 2.45 3.48 27.37
C ILE A 608 1.68 2.17 27.17
N PHE A 609 0.49 2.08 27.78
CA PHE A 609 -0.40 0.94 27.58
C PHE A 609 -1.31 1.19 26.39
N TYR A 610 -1.43 0.18 25.52
CA TYR A 610 -2.23 0.25 24.31
C TYR A 610 -3.19 -0.95 24.27
N ASP A 611 -4.48 -0.66 24.13
CA ASP A 611 -5.52 -1.69 24.11
C ASP A 611 -5.55 -2.40 22.76
N ARG A 612 -5.54 -3.74 22.79
CA ARG A 612 -5.70 -4.57 21.59
C ARG A 612 -7.08 -4.42 20.96
N ALA A 613 -8.08 -3.90 21.66
CA ALA A 613 -9.41 -3.65 21.08
C ALA A 613 -9.44 -2.55 20.02
N VAL A 614 -8.42 -1.67 19.96
CA VAL A 614 -8.27 -0.67 18.88
C VAL A 614 -7.89 -1.33 17.55
N ARG A 615 -7.72 -2.67 17.51
CA ARG A 615 -7.26 -3.45 16.37
C ARG A 615 -8.32 -3.50 15.26
N ASN A 616 -8.26 -2.52 14.38
CA ASN A 616 -8.75 -2.60 13.01
C ASN A 616 -7.62 -2.18 12.05
N SER A 617 -7.75 -2.52 10.76
CA SER A 617 -6.82 -2.10 9.70
C SER A 617 -6.74 -0.57 9.50
N PHE A 618 -7.54 0.19 10.24
CA PHE A 618 -7.62 1.65 10.21
C PHE A 618 -6.81 2.34 11.32
N SER A 619 -6.46 1.63 12.42
CA SER A 619 -5.66 2.15 13.54
C SER A 619 -4.17 1.76 13.43
N GLY A 620 -3.53 2.12 12.31
CA GLY A 620 -2.09 1.93 12.10
C GLY A 620 -1.18 2.85 12.95
N ASN A 621 -1.76 3.68 13.82
CA ASN A 621 -1.04 4.71 14.59
C ASN A 621 -0.15 4.13 15.70
N SER A 622 -0.49 2.96 16.25
CA SER A 622 0.35 2.29 17.26
C SER A 622 1.82 2.14 16.84
N MET A 623 2.07 1.68 15.61
CA MET A 623 3.43 1.54 15.08
C MET A 623 4.09 2.90 14.83
N GLN A 624 3.31 3.90 14.41
CA GLN A 624 3.78 5.27 14.28
C GLN A 624 4.22 5.85 15.62
N TYR A 625 3.45 5.63 16.69
CA TYR A 625 3.80 6.07 18.04
C TYR A 625 5.08 5.39 18.53
N ILE A 626 5.20 4.07 18.34
CA ILE A 626 6.41 3.31 18.68
C ILE A 626 7.64 3.86 17.93
N PHE A 627 7.47 4.15 16.64
CA PHE A 627 8.53 4.68 15.79
C PHE A 627 8.99 6.07 16.24
N LEU A 628 8.04 6.99 16.48
CA LEU A 628 8.34 8.37 16.88
C LEU A 628 8.78 8.51 18.34
N LEU A 629 8.44 7.54 19.19
CA LEU A 629 8.82 7.50 20.61
C LEU A 629 9.73 6.29 20.90
N PRO A 630 10.93 6.23 20.30
CA PRO A 630 11.81 5.07 20.39
C PRO A 630 12.32 4.81 21.81
N GLU A 631 12.35 5.82 22.68
CA GLU A 631 12.77 5.69 24.08
C GLU A 631 11.66 5.19 25.01
N ARG A 632 10.41 5.13 24.52
CA ARG A 632 9.25 4.68 25.31
C ARG A 632 9.02 3.18 25.15
N ASN A 633 8.49 2.57 26.21
CA ASN A 633 8.04 1.18 26.18
C ASN A 633 6.54 1.12 25.88
N PHE A 634 6.13 0.36 24.87
CA PHE A 634 4.72 0.14 24.57
C PHE A 634 4.30 -1.25 25.04
N ARG A 635 3.20 -1.34 25.80
CA ARG A 635 2.64 -2.61 26.27
C ARG A 635 1.24 -2.82 25.73
N PHE A 636 1.09 -3.87 24.93
CA PHE A 636 -0.18 -4.24 24.32
C PHE A 636 -0.93 -5.28 25.15
N SER A 637 -2.13 -4.93 25.63
CA SER A 637 -2.93 -5.82 26.47
C SER A 637 -4.41 -5.78 26.08
N ASN A 638 -5.15 -6.83 26.42
CA ASN A 638 -6.60 -6.88 26.19
C ASN A 638 -7.32 -5.93 27.16
N THR A 639 -8.46 -5.37 26.72
CA THR A 639 -9.30 -4.49 27.53
C THR A 639 -9.61 -5.05 28.92
N SER A 640 -9.83 -6.36 29.07
CA SER A 640 -10.10 -7.01 30.37
C SER A 640 -8.95 -6.87 31.35
N ASN A 641 -7.72 -7.08 30.89
CA ASN A 641 -6.52 -7.08 31.73
C ASN A 641 -6.11 -5.65 32.10
N LEU A 642 -6.35 -4.69 31.20
CA LEU A 642 -6.13 -3.27 31.45
C LEU A 642 -7.05 -2.69 32.55
N LYS A 643 -8.20 -3.33 32.84
CA LYS A 643 -9.07 -2.95 33.96
C LYS A 643 -8.52 -3.38 35.32
N ALA A 644 -7.79 -4.49 35.36
CA ALA A 644 -7.31 -5.10 36.60
C ALA A 644 -5.94 -4.57 37.04
N ALA A 645 -5.19 -3.96 36.12
CA ALA A 645 -3.87 -3.40 36.40
C ALA A 645 -3.96 -1.93 36.86
N ASN A 646 -3.06 -1.51 37.76
CA ASN A 646 -2.85 -0.10 38.16
C ASN A 646 -2.26 0.72 37.00
N VAL A 647 -3.01 0.83 35.90
CA VAL A 647 -2.63 1.58 34.70
C VAL A 647 -3.30 2.94 34.77
N ASN A 648 -2.51 4.01 34.84
CA ASN A 648 -3.05 5.37 34.88
C ASN A 648 -3.44 5.85 33.48
N TYR A 649 -2.53 5.82 32.51
CA TYR A 649 -2.75 6.28 31.13
C TYR A 649 -2.78 5.11 30.16
N LEU A 650 -3.74 5.11 29.24
CA LEU A 650 -3.79 4.11 28.17
C LEU A 650 -4.47 4.67 26.91
N ILE A 651 -4.09 4.13 25.76
CA ILE A 651 -4.78 4.38 24.49
C ILE A 651 -5.74 3.22 24.24
N SER A 652 -7.04 3.51 24.07
CA SER A 652 -8.08 2.52 23.80
C SER A 652 -9.17 3.11 22.90
N THR A 653 -10.17 2.29 22.58
CA THR A 653 -11.31 2.64 21.71
C THR A 653 -12.21 3.69 22.37
N PRO A 654 -13.11 4.34 21.60
CA PRO A 654 -14.16 5.20 22.16
C PRO A 654 -15.04 4.51 23.21
N ARG A 655 -15.16 3.17 23.13
CA ARG A 655 -16.01 2.37 24.02
C ARG A 655 -15.40 2.15 25.41
N TYR A 656 -14.14 2.53 25.63
CA TYR A 656 -13.44 2.28 26.90
C TYR A 656 -14.19 2.85 28.12
N ALA A 657 -14.78 4.04 28.01
CA ALA A 657 -15.60 4.65 29.06
C ALA A 657 -16.81 3.80 29.47
N SER A 658 -17.37 2.98 28.57
CA SER A 658 -18.46 2.07 28.92
C SER A 658 -18.01 0.97 29.89
N TYR A 659 -16.71 0.64 29.86
CA TYR A 659 -16.09 -0.39 30.69
C TYR A 659 -15.49 0.17 31.98
N ASN A 660 -14.85 1.35 31.94
CA ASN A 660 -14.36 2.07 33.12
C ASN A 660 -14.99 3.46 33.17
N ARG A 661 -16.09 3.58 33.93
CA ARG A 661 -16.96 4.78 33.91
C ARG A 661 -16.32 6.02 34.51
N ASN A 662 -15.31 5.86 35.35
CA ASN A 662 -14.61 6.96 36.01
C ASN A 662 -13.33 7.37 35.28
N ALA A 663 -13.03 6.74 34.13
CA ALA A 663 -11.93 7.17 33.28
C ALA A 663 -12.32 8.46 32.54
N ILE A 664 -11.40 9.42 32.47
CA ILE A 664 -11.60 10.66 31.73
C ILE A 664 -10.86 10.62 30.39
N LEU A 665 -11.45 11.24 29.38
CA LEU A 665 -10.81 11.41 28.07
C LEU A 665 -9.83 12.60 28.12
N LEU A 666 -8.60 12.40 27.70
CA LEU A 666 -7.60 13.48 27.59
C LEU A 666 -7.46 13.99 26.16
N GLY A 667 -7.61 13.10 25.17
CA GLY A 667 -7.62 13.48 23.78
C GLY A 667 -7.88 12.31 22.83
N ILE A 668 -8.04 12.62 21.55
CA ILE A 668 -8.26 11.66 20.49
C ILE A 668 -7.34 11.96 19.30
N GLU A 669 -6.96 10.94 18.55
CA GLU A 669 -6.29 11.12 17.26
C GLU A 669 -7.34 11.20 16.13
N GLN A 670 -7.08 12.05 15.13
CA GLN A 670 -8.03 12.25 14.01
C GLN A 670 -8.11 11.04 13.08
N SER A 671 -9.31 10.74 12.57
CA SER A 671 -9.53 9.65 11.60
C SER A 671 -9.00 8.29 12.11
N GLY A 672 -9.21 8.00 13.38
CA GLY A 672 -8.76 6.78 14.07
C GLY A 672 -9.62 6.42 15.27
N GLU A 673 -9.32 5.28 15.89
CA GLU A 673 -9.97 4.83 17.13
C GLU A 673 -9.08 5.03 18.37
N ASP A 674 -7.97 5.76 18.22
CA ASP A 674 -7.01 6.05 19.28
C ASP A 674 -7.54 7.14 20.22
N TYR A 675 -8.02 6.75 21.40
CA TYR A 675 -8.47 7.67 22.44
C TYR A 675 -7.56 7.51 23.65
N LEU A 676 -6.97 8.62 24.11
CA LEU A 676 -6.12 8.64 25.30
C LEU A 676 -7.00 8.81 26.55
N TRP A 677 -7.06 7.76 27.35
CA TRP A 677 -7.82 7.70 28.59
C TRP A 677 -6.92 7.81 29.81
N LEU A 678 -7.43 8.47 30.85
CA LEU A 678 -6.84 8.50 32.19
C LEU A 678 -7.79 7.84 33.18
N ASN A 679 -7.36 6.69 33.70
CA ASN A 679 -8.07 5.96 34.74
C ASN A 679 -8.07 6.72 36.08
N PRO A 680 -9.02 6.40 36.97
CA PRO A 680 -9.06 6.96 38.32
C PRO A 680 -7.72 6.77 39.04
N SER A 681 -7.10 7.86 39.47
CA SER A 681 -5.83 7.88 40.18
C SER A 681 -5.70 9.20 40.95
N PRO A 682 -4.81 9.30 41.96
CA PRO A 682 -4.61 10.55 42.70
C PRO A 682 -4.22 11.77 41.83
N ILE A 683 -3.67 11.52 40.64
CA ILE A 683 -3.26 12.57 39.70
C ILE A 683 -4.43 13.01 38.80
N GLN A 684 -5.50 12.21 38.70
CA GLN A 684 -6.62 12.46 37.79
C GLN A 684 -7.23 13.84 38.01
N ASP A 685 -7.46 14.28 39.24
CA ASP A 685 -8.11 15.56 39.52
C ASP A 685 -7.27 16.77 39.11
N SER A 686 -5.94 16.67 39.27
CA SER A 686 -5.00 17.72 38.85
C SER A 686 -4.96 17.86 37.32
N ILE A 687 -4.90 16.72 36.62
CA ILE A 687 -4.92 16.69 35.15
C ILE A 687 -6.30 17.06 34.60
N ARG A 688 -7.38 16.66 35.28
CA ARG A 688 -8.76 16.95 34.86
C ARG A 688 -8.98 18.43 34.67
N LYS A 689 -8.60 19.24 35.66
CA LYS A 689 -8.77 20.70 35.59
C LYS A 689 -7.93 21.36 34.50
N THR A 690 -6.73 20.82 34.24
CA THR A 690 -5.73 21.46 33.36
C THR A 690 -5.78 20.98 31.91
N LYS A 691 -5.99 19.67 31.66
CA LYS A 691 -5.81 19.03 30.35
C LYS A 691 -7.07 18.40 29.76
N MET A 692 -8.09 18.09 30.57
CA MET A 692 -9.32 17.49 30.05
C MET A 692 -10.06 18.48 29.12
N PRO A 693 -10.55 18.05 27.94
CA PRO A 693 -11.35 18.90 27.07
C PRO A 693 -12.74 19.16 27.69
N SER A 694 -13.30 20.34 27.40
CA SER A 694 -14.66 20.70 27.83
C SER A 694 -15.71 20.04 26.92
N TYR A 695 -16.87 19.70 27.48
CA TYR A 695 -18.07 19.28 26.75
C TYR A 695 -19.09 20.42 26.54
N ARG A 696 -18.79 21.62 27.04
CA ARG A 696 -19.63 22.79 26.84
C ARG A 696 -19.64 23.22 25.37
N ASN A 697 -20.81 23.68 24.93
CA ASN A 697 -21.18 24.11 23.58
C ASN A 697 -20.97 23.04 22.50
N LEU A 698 -20.96 21.75 22.89
CA LEU A 698 -20.89 20.62 21.97
C LEU A 698 -22.19 19.83 22.00
N ASP A 699 -22.57 19.28 20.85
CA ASP A 699 -23.71 18.38 20.76
C ASP A 699 -23.32 16.97 21.22
N LEU A 700 -23.78 16.58 22.41
CA LEU A 700 -23.45 15.30 23.02
C LEU A 700 -24.16 14.13 22.34
N THR A 701 -25.14 14.38 21.46
CA THR A 701 -25.77 13.34 20.64
C THR A 701 -24.95 13.00 19.39
N ALA A 702 -23.98 13.85 19.03
CA ALA A 702 -23.17 13.65 17.85
C ALA A 702 -22.16 12.51 18.01
N ASN A 703 -21.76 11.88 16.90
CA ASN A 703 -20.82 10.75 16.91
C ASN A 703 -19.37 11.20 16.79
N TYR A 704 -19.13 12.43 16.32
CA TYR A 704 -17.79 13.03 16.20
C TYR A 704 -17.27 13.59 17.54
N ILE A 705 -18.08 13.55 18.60
CA ILE A 705 -17.68 13.96 19.95
C ILE A 705 -17.26 12.73 20.76
N GLY A 706 -15.97 12.69 21.11
CA GLY A 706 -15.37 11.62 21.89
C GLY A 706 -15.67 11.72 23.38
N GLY A 707 -15.62 10.60 24.10
CA GLY A 707 -15.69 10.59 25.58
C GLY A 707 -17.09 10.64 26.17
N ILE A 708 -18.13 10.55 25.34
CA ILE A 708 -19.54 10.44 25.76
C ILE A 708 -19.97 8.98 25.76
N THR A 709 -20.55 8.51 26.87
CA THR A 709 -21.15 7.17 26.93
C THR A 709 -22.66 7.26 26.66
N LYS A 710 -23.14 6.55 25.63
CA LYS A 710 -24.56 6.45 25.27
C LYS A 710 -25.09 5.04 25.56
N LYS A 711 -26.20 4.93 26.28
CA LYS A 711 -26.87 3.64 26.59
C LYS A 711 -28.37 3.73 26.41
N GLY A 712 -29.02 2.63 26.05
CA GLY A 712 -30.49 2.55 25.96
C GLY A 712 -31.14 3.29 24.79
N PHE A 713 -30.38 4.01 23.97
CA PHE A 713 -30.86 4.56 22.71
C PHE A 713 -31.02 3.45 21.65
N TYR A 714 -32.13 3.46 20.93
CA TYR A 714 -32.28 2.77 19.66
C TYR A 714 -31.59 3.57 18.53
N LYS A 715 -31.45 2.99 17.33
CA LYS A 715 -30.75 3.61 16.17
C LYS A 715 -31.05 5.11 16.05
N GLU A 716 -30.12 5.95 15.62
CA GLU A 716 -30.35 7.39 15.43
C GLU A 716 -30.86 8.16 16.67
N ASN A 717 -30.44 7.76 17.88
CA ASN A 717 -30.80 8.43 19.14
C ASN A 717 -32.31 8.43 19.47
N TRP A 718 -33.06 7.42 19.01
CA TRP A 718 -34.42 7.17 19.50
C TRP A 718 -34.40 6.68 20.95
N ILE A 719 -35.23 7.26 21.82
CA ILE A 719 -35.27 6.91 23.25
C ILE A 719 -36.17 5.69 23.43
N ASN A 720 -35.64 4.58 23.99
CA ASN A 720 -36.40 3.35 24.21
C ASN A 720 -36.44 2.97 25.69
N GLY A 721 -37.53 3.30 26.38
CA GLY A 721 -37.72 3.04 27.80
C GLY A 721 -36.84 3.95 28.66
N LYS A 722 -35.57 3.57 28.83
CA LYS A 722 -34.56 4.33 29.58
C LYS A 722 -33.28 4.46 28.75
N ALA A 723 -32.95 5.68 28.35
CA ALA A 723 -31.71 6.02 27.68
C ALA A 723 -30.82 6.91 28.57
N GLU A 724 -29.49 6.79 28.46
CA GLU A 724 -28.54 7.53 29.29
C GLU A 724 -27.42 8.13 28.44
N LEU A 725 -27.11 9.41 28.68
CA LEU A 725 -25.89 10.09 28.25
C LEU A 725 -25.04 10.40 29.48
N ILE A 726 -23.77 9.97 29.45
CA ILE A 726 -22.82 10.19 30.54
C ILE A 726 -21.61 10.95 30.00
N CYS A 727 -21.25 12.05 30.66
CA CYS A 727 -20.07 12.84 30.36
C CYS A 727 -19.36 13.29 31.64
N SER A 728 -18.02 13.35 31.60
CA SER A 728 -17.22 13.89 32.70
C SER A 728 -17.18 15.42 32.69
N CYS A 729 -16.95 16.04 33.85
CA CYS A 729 -16.81 17.49 33.97
C CYS A 729 -15.34 17.93 34.05
N LYS A 730 -14.95 18.96 33.28
CA LYS A 730 -13.60 19.55 33.35
C LYS A 730 -13.40 20.35 34.65
N GLY A 731 -14.42 21.11 35.04
CA GLY A 731 -14.45 21.97 36.22
C GLY A 731 -15.62 21.62 37.13
N ILE A 732 -15.56 22.15 38.34
CA ILE A 732 -16.57 21.97 39.38
C ILE A 732 -17.61 23.07 39.16
N ASP A 733 -18.76 22.69 38.62
CA ASP A 733 -19.90 23.60 38.42
C ASP A 733 -21.14 23.01 39.08
N THR A 734 -21.95 23.86 39.70
CA THR A 734 -23.22 23.45 40.32
C THR A 734 -24.44 23.85 39.48
N ASN A 735 -24.25 24.76 38.51
CA ASN A 735 -25.29 25.24 37.62
C ASN A 735 -24.92 24.91 36.17
N TYR A 736 -25.83 24.24 35.47
CA TYR A 736 -25.69 23.89 34.05
C TYR A 736 -26.89 24.41 33.28
N ARG A 737 -26.66 25.02 32.13
CA ARG A 737 -27.72 25.35 31.18
C ARG A 737 -27.67 24.34 30.04
N ILE A 738 -28.81 23.81 29.63
CA ILE A 738 -28.88 22.84 28.53
C ILE A 738 -29.77 23.35 27.40
N SER A 739 -29.44 22.99 26.16
CA SER A 739 -30.30 23.10 24.99
C SER A 739 -30.69 21.69 24.55
N LEU A 740 -32.00 21.43 24.49
CA LEU A 740 -32.58 20.13 24.18
C LEU A 740 -33.49 20.28 22.96
N ILE A 741 -33.10 19.65 21.85
CA ILE A 741 -33.89 19.59 20.62
C ILE A 741 -34.35 18.14 20.41
N ILE A 742 -35.66 17.95 20.34
CA ILE A 742 -36.30 16.63 20.20
C ILE A 742 -37.29 16.63 19.05
N GLY A 743 -37.48 15.46 18.45
CA GLY A 743 -38.45 15.26 17.39
C GLY A 743 -39.37 14.09 17.69
N SER A 744 -40.65 14.23 17.33
CA SER A 744 -41.60 13.12 17.27
C SER A 744 -42.31 13.10 15.93
N SER A 745 -42.43 11.92 15.34
CA SER A 745 -43.15 11.68 14.08
C SER A 745 -44.54 11.08 14.30
N ASP A 746 -44.95 10.88 15.55
CA ASP A 746 -46.27 10.32 15.88
C ASP A 746 -47.26 11.44 16.25
N ARG A 747 -48.49 11.32 15.77
CA ARG A 747 -49.61 12.20 16.16
C ARG A 747 -50.01 11.98 17.62
N LYS A 748 -49.77 10.77 18.15
CA LYS A 748 -49.98 10.48 19.56
C LYS A 748 -48.90 11.20 20.40
N ALA A 749 -49.33 11.81 21.50
CA ALA A 749 -48.38 12.42 22.43
C ALA A 749 -47.57 11.35 23.17
N HIS A 750 -46.26 11.57 23.28
CA HIS A 750 -45.33 10.74 24.03
C HIS A 750 -44.76 11.55 25.20
N ASN A 751 -44.60 10.95 26.38
CA ASN A 751 -44.05 11.66 27.53
C ASN A 751 -42.52 11.56 27.54
N LEU A 752 -41.82 12.70 27.63
CA LEU A 752 -40.38 12.76 27.85
C LEU A 752 -40.08 13.21 29.27
N ILE A 753 -39.39 12.35 30.01
CA ILE A 753 -38.82 12.70 31.32
C ILE A 753 -37.30 12.76 31.19
N LEU A 754 -36.68 13.86 31.65
CA LEU A 754 -35.23 13.99 31.76
C LEU A 754 -34.83 14.18 33.22
N TRP A 755 -33.97 13.28 33.68
CA TRP A 755 -33.29 13.35 34.96
C TRP A 755 -31.82 13.69 34.76
N LEU A 756 -31.29 14.51 35.68
CA LEU A 756 -29.85 14.65 35.86
C LEU A 756 -29.49 13.95 37.17
N ASN A 757 -28.66 12.92 37.05
CA ASN A 757 -28.29 11.99 38.11
C ASN A 757 -29.53 11.26 38.64
N ASP A 758 -30.07 11.68 39.77
CA ASP A 758 -31.25 11.07 40.41
C ASP A 758 -32.34 12.12 40.72
N GLN A 759 -32.29 13.27 40.05
CA GLN A 759 -33.30 14.33 40.18
C GLN A 759 -33.95 14.64 38.83
N GLU A 760 -35.28 14.76 38.82
CA GLU A 760 -36.08 15.16 37.67
C GLU A 760 -36.00 16.67 37.43
N TYR A 761 -35.80 17.07 36.18
CA TYR A 761 -35.76 18.47 35.76
C TYR A 761 -36.72 18.81 34.63
N PHE A 762 -37.24 17.79 33.92
CA PHE A 762 -38.13 17.99 32.79
C PHE A 762 -39.07 16.80 32.65
N ASN A 763 -40.35 17.09 32.41
CA ASN A 763 -41.42 16.12 32.24
C ASN A 763 -42.52 16.79 31.41
N GLN A 764 -42.62 16.44 30.14
CA GLN A 764 -43.54 17.08 29.18
C GLN A 764 -44.06 16.07 28.16
N GLU A 765 -45.33 16.24 27.79
CA GLU A 765 -45.93 15.53 26.66
C GLU A 765 -45.54 16.19 25.34
N ILE A 766 -44.91 15.40 24.47
CA ILE A 766 -44.39 15.83 23.18
C ILE A 766 -45.28 15.28 22.07
N LYS A 767 -45.82 16.18 21.25
CA LYS A 767 -46.64 15.85 20.07
C LYS A 767 -45.79 15.88 18.80
N GLU A 768 -46.37 15.45 17.68
CA GLU A 768 -45.77 15.51 16.34
C GLU A 768 -45.09 16.86 16.07
N GLY A 769 -43.82 16.82 15.64
CA GLY A 769 -43.03 18.02 15.33
C GLY A 769 -41.63 18.02 15.96
N VAL A 770 -40.91 19.13 15.78
CA VAL A 770 -39.61 19.40 16.39
C VAL A 770 -39.79 20.44 17.48
N TRP A 771 -39.26 20.16 18.67
CA TRP A 771 -39.37 21.00 19.85
C TRP A 771 -37.99 21.37 20.37
N GLU A 772 -37.82 22.62 20.80
CA GLU A 772 -36.58 23.15 21.36
C GLU A 772 -36.84 23.71 22.76
N TYR A 773 -36.04 23.27 23.73
CA TYR A 773 -36.10 23.70 25.11
C TYR A 773 -34.74 24.17 25.59
N THR A 774 -34.73 25.26 26.37
CA THR A 774 -33.55 25.69 27.13
C THR A 774 -33.87 25.59 28.62
N ILE A 775 -33.07 24.84 29.38
CA ILE A 775 -33.37 24.48 30.77
C ILE A 775 -32.15 24.76 31.64
N ASP A 776 -32.36 25.44 32.78
CA ASP A 776 -31.35 25.64 33.81
C ASP A 776 -31.45 24.52 34.87
N LEU A 777 -30.34 23.81 35.07
CA LEU A 777 -30.19 22.66 35.96
C LEU A 777 -29.27 23.05 37.12
N LYS A 778 -29.67 22.75 38.35
CA LYS A 778 -28.89 23.07 39.56
C LYS A 778 -28.67 21.83 40.41
N VAL A 779 -27.44 21.33 40.42
CA VAL A 779 -27.05 20.15 41.19
C VAL A 779 -26.72 20.54 42.63
N LYS A 780 -27.14 19.71 43.60
CA LYS A 780 -26.99 19.97 45.04
C LYS A 780 -25.54 19.85 45.54
N GLU A 781 -24.76 18.97 44.92
CA GLU A 781 -23.38 18.67 45.27
C GLU A 781 -22.52 18.68 44.01
N GLU A 782 -21.24 18.96 44.19
CA GLU A 782 -20.24 18.95 43.12
C GLU A 782 -20.07 17.54 42.56
N GLN A 783 -20.15 17.39 41.23
CA GLN A 783 -20.05 16.08 40.59
C GLN A 783 -19.04 16.04 39.45
N ASP A 784 -18.27 14.96 39.45
CA ASP A 784 -17.27 14.64 38.45
C ASP A 784 -17.86 14.09 37.14
N LEU A 785 -19.06 13.51 37.23
CA LEU A 785 -19.78 12.85 36.15
C LEU A 785 -21.23 13.35 36.14
N LEU A 786 -21.74 13.68 34.96
CA LEU A 786 -23.15 14.02 34.74
C LEU A 786 -23.86 12.85 34.08
N TYR A 787 -24.95 12.39 34.69
CA TYR A 787 -25.78 11.31 34.19
C TYR A 787 -27.12 11.87 33.70
N PHE A 788 -27.25 12.13 32.41
CA PHE A 788 -28.52 12.53 31.81
C PHE A 788 -29.32 11.27 31.46
N LYS A 789 -30.41 11.02 32.19
CA LYS A 789 -31.30 9.87 31.97
C LYS A 789 -32.59 10.35 31.32
N PHE A 790 -32.90 9.82 30.15
CA PHE A 790 -34.10 10.12 29.37
C PHE A 790 -35.05 8.93 29.43
N PHE A 791 -36.33 9.20 29.71
CA PHE A 791 -37.38 8.20 29.73
C PHE A 791 -38.48 8.56 28.74
N SER A 792 -38.80 7.64 27.85
CA SER A 792 -39.87 7.75 26.85
C SER A 792 -40.22 6.36 26.33
N ASP A 793 -41.42 6.20 25.79
CA ASP A 793 -41.80 5.01 25.04
C ASP A 793 -41.30 5.07 23.58
N LEU A 794 -41.05 3.88 23.02
CA LEU A 794 -40.75 3.68 21.61
C LEU A 794 -41.59 2.51 21.11
N THR A 795 -42.42 2.78 20.12
CA THR A 795 -43.32 1.80 19.49
C THR A 795 -43.02 1.70 18.00
N LYS A 796 -43.60 0.69 17.37
CA LYS A 796 -43.52 0.46 15.93
C LYS A 796 -44.92 0.35 15.35
N ASP A 797 -45.16 1.00 14.23
CA ASP A 797 -46.43 0.86 13.51
C ASP A 797 -46.46 -0.41 12.63
N SER A 798 -47.59 -0.62 11.95
CA SER A 798 -47.80 -1.76 11.03
C SER A 798 -46.85 -1.78 9.83
N GLU A 799 -46.23 -0.64 9.51
CA GLU A 799 -45.24 -0.50 8.45
C GLU A 799 -43.80 -0.52 8.99
N ASN A 800 -43.62 -0.88 10.27
CA ASN A 800 -42.34 -0.98 10.97
C ASN A 800 -41.60 0.38 11.09
N ARG A 801 -42.31 1.51 10.99
CA ARG A 801 -41.79 2.86 11.28
C ARG A 801 -41.75 3.06 12.80
N LEU A 802 -40.74 3.79 13.27
CA LEU A 802 -40.55 4.07 14.69
C LEU A 802 -41.40 5.27 15.12
N ASN A 803 -42.19 5.09 16.17
CA ASN A 803 -43.04 6.10 16.77
C ASN A 803 -42.65 6.30 18.24
N GLY A 804 -42.31 7.53 18.61
CA GLY A 804 -41.79 7.86 19.94
C GLY A 804 -41.06 9.20 19.92
N ILE A 805 -40.02 9.33 20.74
CA ILE A 805 -39.20 10.54 20.83
C ILE A 805 -37.77 10.26 20.37
N LYS A 806 -37.31 11.07 19.41
CA LYS A 806 -35.94 11.09 18.92
C LYS A 806 -35.21 12.29 19.53
N LEU A 807 -34.04 12.03 20.13
CA LEU A 807 -33.17 13.09 20.61
C LEU A 807 -32.32 13.62 19.44
N ILE A 808 -32.69 14.80 18.91
CA ILE A 808 -32.04 15.41 17.74
C ILE A 808 -30.72 16.05 18.15
N SER A 809 -30.74 16.94 19.16
CA SER A 809 -29.54 17.64 19.65
C SER A 809 -29.63 17.82 21.16
N PHE A 810 -28.49 17.68 21.85
CA PHE A 810 -28.39 17.89 23.28
C PHE A 810 -27.06 18.56 23.61
N LYS A 811 -27.11 19.83 24.04
CA LYS A 811 -25.92 20.65 24.30
C LYS A 811 -25.88 21.14 25.73
N LEU A 812 -24.70 21.15 26.33
CA LEU A 812 -24.40 21.87 27.57
C LEU A 812 -23.98 23.30 27.19
N LEU A 813 -24.76 24.31 27.51
CA LEU A 813 -24.48 25.71 27.18
C LEU A 813 -23.53 26.35 28.20
N ASP A 814 -22.59 27.15 27.71
CA ASP A 814 -21.71 27.96 28.55
C ASP A 814 -22.28 29.37 28.77
N THR A 815 -22.78 29.64 29.97
CA THR A 815 -23.34 30.95 30.34
C THR A 815 -22.28 32.04 30.53
N SER A 816 -20.99 31.68 30.62
CA SER A 816 -19.90 32.65 30.74
C SER A 816 -19.49 33.27 29.40
N TYR A 817 -19.78 32.59 28.28
CA TYR A 817 -19.39 33.02 26.93
C TYR A 817 -20.30 34.11 26.37
N GLU A 818 -21.61 34.08 26.69
CA GLU A 818 -22.56 35.14 26.33
C GLU A 818 -22.24 36.50 26.99
N LYS A 819 -21.38 36.52 28.02
CA LYS A 819 -21.05 37.71 28.82
C LYS A 819 -19.61 38.20 28.69
N GLN A 820 -18.76 37.56 27.90
CA GLN A 820 -17.45 38.12 27.61
C GLN A 820 -17.60 39.21 26.55
N GLU A 821 -17.74 40.48 26.98
CA GLU A 821 -17.16 41.56 26.19
C GLU A 821 -15.73 41.15 25.87
N ILE A 822 -15.40 41.02 24.58
CA ILE A 822 -14.06 40.68 24.13
C ILE A 822 -13.16 41.82 24.63
N LYS A 823 -12.50 41.63 25.78
CA LYS A 823 -11.44 42.51 26.23
C LYS A 823 -10.27 42.28 25.30
N LEU A 824 -10.22 43.09 24.26
CA LEU A 824 -9.03 43.22 23.45
C LEU A 824 -7.95 43.81 24.35
N ASP A 825 -6.75 43.23 24.30
CA ASP A 825 -5.56 43.90 24.82
C ASP A 825 -5.42 45.22 24.01
N ASP A 826 -6.03 46.31 24.49
CA ASP A 826 -6.03 47.65 23.88
C ASP A 826 -4.68 48.38 24.09
N ASP A 827 -3.76 47.76 24.81
CA ASP A 827 -2.41 48.27 24.95
C ASP A 827 -1.66 48.05 23.63
N VAL A 828 -1.38 49.16 22.94
CA VAL A 828 -0.47 49.22 21.79
C VAL A 828 0.93 48.84 22.29
N PHE A 829 1.19 47.55 22.42
CA PHE A 829 2.55 47.07 22.62
C PHE A 829 3.30 47.27 21.31
N ASP A 830 4.44 47.97 21.37
CA ASP A 830 5.43 48.02 20.28
C ASP A 830 5.99 46.62 19.91
N ASN A 831 5.60 45.58 20.66
CA ASN A 831 5.98 44.19 20.44
C ASN A 831 5.36 43.67 19.13
N THR A 832 6.19 43.60 18.10
CA THR A 832 5.83 42.99 16.81
C THR A 832 5.86 41.46 16.94
N SER A 833 4.70 40.81 16.94
CA SER A 833 4.64 39.38 16.60
C SER A 833 5.21 39.18 15.20
N SER A 834 6.03 38.15 15.00
CA SER A 834 6.50 37.78 13.67
C SER A 834 5.31 37.48 12.76
N ILE A 835 5.43 37.79 11.46
CA ILE A 835 4.45 37.40 10.44
C ILE A 835 4.37 35.86 10.30
N ASN A 836 5.33 35.14 10.88
CA ASN A 836 5.38 33.69 10.93
C ASN A 836 5.57 33.24 12.39
N PRO A 837 4.51 33.25 13.22
CA PRO A 837 4.59 32.86 14.62
C PRO A 837 4.61 31.33 14.77
N ASP A 838 5.30 30.80 15.78
CA ASP A 838 5.32 29.35 16.04
C ASP A 838 4.03 28.90 16.76
N ILE A 839 2.94 28.79 16.00
CA ILE A 839 1.59 28.52 16.50
C ILE A 839 1.08 27.20 15.92
N LYS A 840 0.34 26.43 16.72
CA LYS A 840 -0.38 25.22 16.30
C LYS A 840 -1.88 25.38 16.48
N ILE A 841 -2.65 25.06 15.46
CA ILE A 841 -4.11 25.20 15.39
C ILE A 841 -4.71 23.81 15.17
N PHE A 842 -5.65 23.42 16.03
CA PHE A 842 -6.32 22.13 15.98
C PHE A 842 -7.71 22.22 16.62
N ALA A 843 -8.63 21.30 16.35
CA ALA A 843 -9.89 21.28 17.12
C ALA A 843 -9.65 20.87 18.56
N ARG A 844 -10.61 21.21 19.42
CA ARG A 844 -10.66 20.67 20.78
C ARG A 844 -10.49 19.14 20.76
N ARG A 845 -9.69 18.63 21.70
CA ARG A 845 -9.19 17.24 21.73
C ARG A 845 -10.24 16.13 21.87
N ASN A 846 -11.53 16.47 21.99
CA ASN A 846 -12.65 15.53 21.99
C ASN A 846 -13.46 15.57 20.68
N ILE A 847 -12.93 16.16 19.60
CA ILE A 847 -13.61 16.30 18.30
C ILE A 847 -12.85 15.55 17.22
N ASP A 848 -13.50 14.60 16.55
CA ASP A 848 -12.97 13.89 15.39
C ASP A 848 -13.63 14.43 14.12
N TRP A 849 -12.91 15.28 13.40
CA TRP A 849 -13.40 15.91 12.18
C TRP A 849 -13.82 14.93 11.09
N SER A 850 -13.18 13.77 11.04
CA SER A 850 -13.41 12.79 9.98
C SER A 850 -14.80 12.15 10.05
N LEU A 851 -15.45 12.20 11.22
CA LEU A 851 -16.78 11.66 11.47
C LEU A 851 -17.89 12.69 11.21
N LEU A 852 -17.52 13.92 10.85
CA LEU A 852 -18.45 15.00 10.56
C LEU A 852 -18.98 14.87 9.12
N ASN A 853 -20.28 14.64 8.97
CA ASN A 853 -20.95 14.56 7.67
C ASN A 853 -21.56 15.92 7.31
N LEU A 854 -21.04 16.55 6.26
CA LEU A 854 -21.51 17.83 5.74
C LEU A 854 -22.13 17.68 4.35
N THR A 855 -23.27 18.31 4.15
CA THR A 855 -23.88 18.55 2.83
C THR A 855 -23.60 19.98 2.37
N GLY A 856 -23.85 20.27 1.09
CA GLY A 856 -23.55 21.59 0.53
C GLY A 856 -24.24 22.74 1.27
N ASN A 857 -23.47 23.78 1.61
CA ASN A 857 -23.88 24.96 2.40
C ASN A 857 -24.20 24.73 3.88
N ASP A 858 -24.03 23.51 4.40
CA ASP A 858 -24.21 23.27 5.84
C ASP A 858 -23.27 24.15 6.67
N THR A 859 -23.76 24.60 7.81
CA THR A 859 -22.98 25.36 8.79
C THR A 859 -22.81 24.58 10.07
N VAL A 860 -21.57 24.49 10.57
CA VAL A 860 -21.27 23.87 11.87
C VAL A 860 -20.34 24.76 12.69
N GLN A 861 -20.67 24.95 13.96
CA GLN A 861 -19.82 25.67 14.90
C GLN A 861 -18.90 24.70 15.64
N ILE A 862 -17.58 24.91 15.56
CA ILE A 862 -16.58 24.01 16.13
C ILE A 862 -15.55 24.81 16.94
N PRO A 863 -15.21 24.38 18.17
CA PRO A 863 -14.15 24.99 18.96
C PRO A 863 -12.77 24.61 18.40
N ILE A 864 -12.01 25.65 18.08
CA ILE A 864 -10.63 25.59 17.60
C ILE A 864 -9.71 26.05 18.72
N VAL A 865 -8.66 25.28 18.97
CA VAL A 865 -7.59 25.57 19.92
C VAL A 865 -6.39 26.12 19.16
N ILE A 866 -5.88 27.24 19.63
CA ILE A 866 -4.63 27.87 19.19
C ILE A 866 -3.62 27.73 20.31
N LYS A 867 -2.48 27.10 20.03
CA LYS A 867 -1.39 26.89 20.98
C LYS A 867 -0.13 27.61 20.53
N ASN A 868 0.50 28.35 21.44
CA ASN A 868 1.83 28.90 21.20
C ASN A 868 2.91 27.86 21.50
N GLN A 869 3.62 27.41 20.47
CA GLN A 869 4.75 26.49 20.59
C GLN A 869 6.10 27.22 20.61
N GLY A 870 6.10 28.52 20.33
CA GLY A 870 7.28 29.37 20.35
C GLY A 870 7.78 29.68 21.76
N LYS A 871 8.95 30.30 21.81
CA LYS A 871 9.57 30.76 23.07
C LYS A 871 9.09 32.14 23.53
N ASN A 872 8.42 32.88 22.63
CA ASN A 872 7.97 34.25 22.87
C ASN A 872 6.44 34.30 22.93
N THR A 873 5.90 35.22 23.71
CA THR A 873 4.46 35.50 23.74
C THR A 873 3.96 35.93 22.35
N PHE A 874 2.82 35.37 21.94
CA PHE A 874 2.16 35.71 20.69
C PHE A 874 1.13 36.82 20.94
N TYR A 875 1.30 37.96 20.28
CA TYR A 875 0.43 39.13 20.38
C TYR A 875 -0.39 39.28 19.07
N PRO A 876 -1.59 38.70 18.98
CA PRO A 876 -2.39 38.71 17.75
C PRO A 876 -3.00 40.09 17.46
N ASN A 877 -3.27 40.90 18.49
CA ASN A 877 -3.88 42.23 18.36
C ASN A 877 -2.86 43.37 18.22
N GLY A 878 -1.57 43.06 18.03
CA GLY A 878 -0.52 44.06 17.82
C GLY A 878 -0.61 44.78 16.46
N LYS A 879 0.45 45.51 16.08
CA LYS A 879 0.51 46.36 14.86
C LYS A 879 0.06 45.68 13.56
N HIS A 880 0.29 44.37 13.43
CA HIS A 880 -0.06 43.57 12.25
C HIS A 880 -1.31 42.71 12.45
N LYS A 881 -2.29 43.13 13.26
CA LYS A 881 -3.57 42.44 13.58
C LYS A 881 -3.78 41.10 12.84
N ILE A 882 -3.57 40.00 13.56
CA ILE A 882 -3.66 38.63 13.07
C ILE A 882 -4.97 38.02 13.58
N MET A 883 -5.75 37.44 12.67
CA MET A 883 -7.04 36.81 12.95
C MET A 883 -6.99 35.32 12.59
N LEU A 884 -7.90 34.53 13.12
CA LEU A 884 -8.12 33.15 12.69
C LEU A 884 -9.11 33.14 11.52
N SER A 885 -8.84 32.34 10.49
CA SER A 885 -9.76 32.11 9.38
C SER A 885 -9.58 30.68 8.83
N TYR A 886 -10.34 30.35 7.80
CA TYR A 886 -10.24 29.06 7.13
C TYR A 886 -10.55 29.20 5.65
N TYR A 887 -10.13 28.20 4.88
CA TYR A 887 -10.47 28.09 3.47
C TYR A 887 -10.57 26.62 3.04
N TRP A 888 -11.33 26.40 1.98
CA TRP A 888 -11.52 25.12 1.33
C TRP A 888 -10.72 25.05 0.05
N GLN A 889 -9.92 24.00 -0.11
CA GLN A 889 -9.18 23.72 -1.33
C GLN A 889 -9.81 22.56 -2.09
N GLY A 890 -9.76 22.62 -3.42
CA GLY A 890 -10.16 21.50 -4.26
C GLY A 890 -9.22 20.31 -4.07
N PHE A 891 -9.75 19.09 -4.05
CA PHE A 891 -8.95 17.87 -3.89
C PHE A 891 -7.85 17.73 -4.96
N LEU A 892 -8.14 18.06 -6.23
CA LEU A 892 -7.27 17.78 -7.37
C LEU A 892 -6.27 18.89 -7.70
N LEU A 893 -6.55 20.18 -7.49
CA LEU A 893 -5.61 21.25 -7.85
C LEU A 893 -5.05 21.97 -6.60
N LYS A 894 -5.54 21.60 -5.41
CA LYS A 894 -5.32 22.31 -4.13
C LYS A 894 -5.57 23.83 -4.24
N ASP A 895 -6.32 24.25 -5.25
CA ASP A 895 -6.70 25.64 -5.47
C ASP A 895 -7.81 26.04 -4.49
N ILE A 896 -7.78 27.28 -4.03
CA ILE A 896 -8.77 27.77 -3.08
C ILE A 896 -10.13 27.87 -3.80
N LYS A 897 -11.09 27.04 -3.38
CA LYS A 897 -12.46 27.01 -3.91
C LYS A 897 -13.41 27.92 -3.14
N MET A 898 -13.17 28.08 -1.85
CA MET A 898 -13.98 28.92 -0.97
C MET A 898 -13.10 29.41 0.18
N GLN A 899 -13.29 30.66 0.59
CA GLN A 899 -12.68 31.23 1.80
C GLN A 899 -13.80 31.59 2.77
N SER A 900 -13.51 31.58 4.07
CA SER A 900 -14.45 32.07 5.07
C SER A 900 -14.83 33.53 4.78
N SER A 901 -16.13 33.82 4.82
CA SER A 901 -16.65 35.20 4.77
C SER A 901 -16.30 35.98 6.04
N GLU A 902 -16.12 35.28 7.16
CA GLU A 902 -15.82 35.85 8.47
C GLU A 902 -14.37 35.57 8.87
N GLN A 903 -13.74 36.52 9.57
CA GLN A 903 -12.47 36.31 10.26
C GLN A 903 -12.67 36.48 11.76
N TYR A 904 -12.10 35.57 12.54
CA TYR A 904 -12.29 35.48 13.97
C TYR A 904 -11.14 36.18 14.68
N GLN A 905 -11.46 37.21 15.46
CA GLN A 905 -10.45 37.91 16.24
C GLN A 905 -9.97 37.03 17.40
N ILE A 906 -8.66 36.99 17.61
CA ILE A 906 -8.05 36.24 18.71
C ILE A 906 -8.12 37.15 19.96
N PRO A 907 -8.83 36.75 21.02
CA PRO A 907 -9.23 37.67 22.09
C PRO A 907 -8.06 38.20 22.92
N SER A 908 -7.05 37.39 23.22
CA SER A 908 -5.93 37.75 24.09
C SER A 908 -4.57 37.33 23.51
N SER A 909 -3.50 37.90 24.05
CA SER A 909 -2.15 37.36 23.87
C SER A 909 -2.03 35.93 24.43
N ILE A 910 -1.12 35.14 23.85
CA ILE A 910 -0.91 33.71 24.19
C ILE A 910 0.55 33.51 24.60
N ALA A 911 0.80 33.19 25.87
CA ALA A 911 2.15 32.93 26.38
C ALA A 911 2.74 31.61 25.82
N PRO A 912 4.06 31.41 25.87
CA PRO A 912 4.69 30.15 25.48
C PRO A 912 4.05 28.93 26.16
N GLY A 913 3.59 27.96 25.36
CA GLY A 913 2.92 26.73 25.83
C GLY A 913 1.44 26.88 26.18
N GLU A 914 0.90 28.11 26.19
CA GLU A 914 -0.49 28.39 26.50
C GLU A 914 -1.43 28.04 25.32
N GLU A 915 -2.67 27.71 25.66
CA GLU A 915 -3.73 27.35 24.71
C GLU A 915 -4.91 28.29 24.88
N LEU A 916 -5.42 28.78 23.75
CA LEU A 916 -6.61 29.63 23.68
C LEU A 916 -7.64 28.99 22.76
N GLU A 917 -8.91 29.08 23.13
CA GLU A 917 -10.00 28.46 22.37
C GLU A 917 -10.92 29.51 21.76
N ILE A 918 -11.30 29.30 20.49
CA ILE A 918 -12.16 30.16 19.70
C ILE A 918 -13.18 29.30 18.96
N PHE A 919 -14.46 29.67 19.01
CA PHE A 919 -15.50 29.01 18.22
C PHE A 919 -15.53 29.56 16.80
N VAL A 920 -15.43 28.67 15.82
CA VAL A 920 -15.46 28.98 14.40
C VAL A 920 -16.71 28.38 13.78
N THR A 921 -17.48 29.18 13.05
CA THR A 921 -18.62 28.71 12.24
C THR A 921 -18.12 28.38 10.84
N LEU A 922 -18.01 27.09 10.56
CA LEU A 922 -17.62 26.60 9.26
C LEU A 922 -18.84 26.50 8.35
N GLN A 923 -18.69 26.98 7.12
CA GLN A 923 -19.66 26.80 6.05
C GLN A 923 -19.08 25.85 5.00
N ALA A 924 -19.82 24.80 4.67
CA ALA A 924 -19.45 23.82 3.66
C ALA A 924 -19.60 24.40 2.22
N PRO A 925 -18.72 24.04 1.27
CA PRO A 925 -18.87 24.41 -0.13
C PRO A 925 -20.19 23.90 -0.71
N SER A 926 -20.82 24.68 -1.59
CA SER A 926 -22.13 24.34 -2.19
C SER A 926 -22.12 23.12 -3.11
N LYS A 927 -20.97 22.79 -3.71
CA LYS A 927 -20.84 21.70 -4.68
C LYS A 927 -20.34 20.43 -4.01
N ALA A 928 -21.08 19.33 -4.15
CA ALA A 928 -20.65 18.00 -3.73
C ALA A 928 -19.33 17.60 -4.41
N ALA A 929 -18.28 17.45 -3.61
CA ALA A 929 -16.95 16.99 -4.03
C ALA A 929 -16.08 16.69 -2.81
N LYS A 930 -14.84 16.25 -3.06
CA LYS A 930 -13.81 16.19 -2.02
C LYS A 930 -13.11 17.54 -1.90
N TYR A 931 -12.98 18.04 -0.68
CA TYR A 931 -12.27 19.28 -0.38
C TYR A 931 -11.34 19.09 0.81
N PHE A 932 -10.28 19.90 0.84
CA PHE A 932 -9.46 20.06 2.03
C PHE A 932 -9.89 21.33 2.77
N LEU A 933 -10.26 21.19 4.04
CA LEU A 933 -10.44 22.32 4.95
C LEU A 933 -9.10 22.65 5.58
N LYS A 934 -8.64 23.90 5.47
CA LYS A 934 -7.45 24.38 6.17
C LYS A 934 -7.79 25.55 7.06
N LEU A 935 -7.37 25.47 8.32
CA LEU A 935 -7.42 26.57 9.29
C LEU A 935 -6.11 27.36 9.19
N ASP A 936 -6.17 28.67 9.27
CA ASP A 936 -4.98 29.50 9.07
C ASP A 936 -5.11 30.84 9.80
N LEU A 937 -3.97 31.45 10.07
CA LEU A 937 -3.88 32.83 10.49
C LEU A 937 -4.00 33.74 9.26
N PHE A 938 -4.82 34.77 9.39
CA PHE A 938 -5.11 35.73 8.35
C PHE A 938 -4.73 37.13 8.79
N ASN A 939 -4.01 37.83 7.92
CA ASN A 939 -3.67 39.23 8.07
C ASN A 939 -4.27 40.01 6.88
N LYS A 940 -4.90 41.17 7.14
CA LYS A 940 -5.59 41.94 6.08
C LYS A 940 -4.65 42.42 4.96
N THR A 941 -3.38 42.67 5.26
CA THR A 941 -2.38 43.13 4.29
C THR A 941 -1.61 42.00 3.60
N ALA A 942 -1.32 40.91 4.31
CA ALA A 942 -0.50 39.80 3.82
C ALA A 942 -1.32 38.59 3.34
N GLY A 943 -2.62 38.56 3.65
CA GLY A 943 -3.51 37.42 3.41
C GLY A 943 -3.29 36.28 4.40
N PHE A 944 -3.52 35.06 3.93
CA PHE A 944 -3.23 33.82 4.66
C PHE A 944 -1.72 33.66 4.89
N LEU A 945 -1.35 33.37 6.13
CA LEU A 945 0.04 33.39 6.57
C LEU A 945 0.72 32.01 6.44
N ASP A 946 -0.04 30.91 6.41
CA ASP A 946 0.51 29.57 6.38
C ASP A 946 0.81 29.04 4.97
N LYS A 947 2.04 29.32 4.51
CA LYS A 947 2.53 28.84 3.22
C LYS A 947 3.03 27.38 3.20
N GLU A 948 3.29 26.76 4.36
CA GLU A 948 3.96 25.45 4.48
C GLU A 948 3.22 24.44 5.39
N ASN A 949 1.94 24.67 5.69
CA ASN A 949 1.15 23.87 6.64
C ASN A 949 1.79 23.84 8.06
N LYS A 950 2.32 24.98 8.49
CA LYS A 950 2.96 25.15 9.81
C LYS A 950 1.94 25.23 10.93
N PHE A 951 0.77 25.83 10.68
CA PHE A 951 -0.19 26.13 11.74
C PHE A 951 -1.25 25.05 11.86
N SER A 952 -1.82 24.61 10.74
CA SER A 952 -2.85 23.57 10.74
C SER A 952 -2.78 22.70 9.49
N ASN A 953 -3.50 21.59 9.57
CA ASN A 953 -3.43 20.55 8.55
C ASN A 953 -4.68 20.60 7.69
N PRO A 954 -4.53 20.42 6.37
CA PRO A 954 -5.67 20.24 5.51
C PRO A 954 -6.42 18.96 5.92
N ILE A 955 -7.69 19.10 6.29
CA ILE A 955 -8.56 17.99 6.66
C ILE A 955 -9.41 17.63 5.43
N LEU A 956 -9.36 16.36 5.01
CA LEU A 956 -10.14 15.89 3.87
C LEU A 956 -11.61 15.69 4.26
N PHE A 957 -12.51 16.40 3.59
CA PHE A 957 -13.95 16.19 3.66
C PHE A 957 -14.49 15.67 2.33
N LYS A 958 -15.49 14.79 2.41
CA LYS A 958 -16.37 14.48 1.29
C LYS A 958 -17.70 15.19 1.53
N ILE A 959 -17.92 16.28 0.81
CA ILE A 959 -19.19 17.00 0.84
C ILE A 959 -20.17 16.25 -0.05
N LEU A 960 -21.33 15.90 0.52
CA LEU A 960 -22.38 15.11 -0.12
C LEU A 960 -23.30 15.95 -1.00
#